data_AF-A0A317F1K0-F1
#
_entry.id   AF-A0A317F1K0-F1
#
_cell.length_a   1.000
_cell.length_b   1.000
_cell.length_c   1.000
_cell.angle_alpha   90.00
_cell.angle_beta   90.00
_cell.angle_gamma   90.00
#
_symmetry.space_group_name_H-M   'P 1'
#
loop_
_entity.id
_entity.type
_entity.pdbx_description
1 polymer ?
#
loop_
_entity_poly.entity_id
_entity_poly.type
_entity_poly.pdbx_seq_one_letter_code
_entity_poly.pdbx_strand_id
1 'polypeptide(L)'
;MKVKDWKVRTITRTLALVLISQLTYAQQWSEQKANNWYAKLPWLAGCNYTPAYAINQLEFWQQDTFNPDAIEREMTFAENTGFNTMRVFLHDLAWKQDPEEFKGRINQFLNICAKHKIKPSLVFFDDCWNENAAIGKQPEPKPGTHNSGWLRSPSKQIHDDPSEWGYLKEYVQDILRTFKNDERILLWDLYNEPGNSGYENSSLPLVKAVFSWAREINPSQPLTVVMFEIVPTVAKYSLEHSDVISYHNYGNAKNHQGMIDSLKNYNRPLFCTEYMARPLGSTFMSILPMLKAQKIAAINWGFVDGKTQTKYQWGEVIADGSDPDLWFHDVLRKDGTPYLKQEVELIKQLTGKKGKPASPRYFNYQVSKAGSLKTIKAAATLASPGDTITVHGGVYREYVDPKTGGTAENRRIVYRVAKNEKVIIKGSEIIKDWKKSGPFWQATLPDSFFGKYNPYREEIKGDWFDDKGWKQHTGAVYLNGKWLMECRNKIELSAMPNHWYAEADKDSTRIWANFGGADPRKELTEINVRKSCFYPAKTAINYITVSGFTISQAATNWSPPTAEQIGAIGTNWSKGWIIENCDIGYSKCAGITLGKYSDQYDNTSANSAAGYIETVKRAIDHGWNKSAVGGHIVRNNTISFCEQAGIVGSLGCAYSLIENNTIHDIHMQRLFSGAEQAAIKFHGAVDVIIKNNKIFHNNRGIWLDWMAQGARISANLLYDHDDWDTYFEVDHGPILLDNNIMLSANSQRIWSQGVAYVHNLIAGKFEVWPYDNRETPLLAPHGTEITGFKDNPSGDVQLYHNIFSGENCITESFGATKLRSKMNGNLYLNGAKKASIDKNGLSLHDPVDIRLNRDSSLVDISFPSLAITLKLQLLNSDFLGKTAITNQSFSSPDGKPIPFDVDFFGKKRTGQILPGPYTKYKHTK
;
A
#
# COMPACT_ATOMS: atom_id res chain seq x y z
N MET A 1 79.39 30.84 52.37
CA MET A 1 78.80 30.77 53.73
C MET A 1 77.59 31.71 53.76
N LYS A 2 76.48 31.49 54.48
CA LYS A 2 75.79 30.28 55.01
C LYS A 2 74.50 30.79 55.70
N VAL A 3 73.31 30.16 55.50
CA VAL A 3 72.05 30.38 56.31
C VAL A 3 71.36 31.76 56.06
N LYS A 4 70.03 32.00 55.96
CA LYS A 4 68.71 31.37 56.29
C LYS A 4 67.64 31.76 55.20
N ASP A 5 66.44 31.15 55.13
CA ASP A 5 65.53 31.17 53.93
C ASP A 5 64.06 31.71 54.09
N TRP A 6 63.39 31.96 52.93
CA TRP A 6 61.94 32.16 52.60
C TRP A 6 61.34 33.57 52.20
N LYS A 7 60.06 33.64 51.76
CA LYS A 7 59.52 34.34 50.52
C LYS A 7 58.09 34.99 50.66
N VAL A 8 57.47 35.82 49.75
CA VAL A 8 57.89 36.92 48.79
C VAL A 8 56.67 37.58 48.01
N ARG A 9 56.73 38.90 47.66
CA ARG A 9 56.00 39.71 46.58
C ARG A 9 54.53 40.25 46.69
N THR A 10 54.13 41.09 45.70
CA THR A 10 53.13 42.21 45.73
C THR A 10 52.48 42.50 44.33
N ILE A 11 51.36 43.26 44.23
CA ILE A 11 50.87 44.19 43.12
C ILE A 11 49.38 44.02 42.65
N THR A 12 48.76 45.15 42.22
CA THR A 12 47.49 45.38 41.43
C THR A 12 46.08 45.10 41.99
N ARG A 13 45.23 46.15 42.05
CA ARG A 13 43.75 46.12 41.91
C ARG A 13 43.18 47.52 41.57
N THR A 14 43.08 47.88 40.28
CA THR A 14 42.44 49.13 39.79
C THR A 14 41.89 48.93 38.37
N LEU A 15 40.84 49.70 38.00
CA LEU A 15 40.20 49.81 36.67
C LEU A 15 39.49 48.56 36.09
N ALA A 16 38.17 48.68 35.90
CA ALA A 16 37.43 48.17 34.72
C ALA A 16 35.93 48.57 34.78
N LEU A 17 35.61 49.86 34.93
CA LEU A 17 34.21 50.34 34.87
C LEU A 17 33.92 50.97 33.51
N VAL A 18 33.98 50.14 32.45
CA VAL A 18 33.60 50.51 31.08
C VAL A 18 32.41 49.65 30.69
N LEU A 19 31.26 50.29 30.49
CA LEU A 19 29.99 49.64 30.14
C LEU A 19 29.98 49.29 28.64
N ILE A 20 30.80 48.32 28.24
CA ILE A 20 30.68 47.69 26.92
C ILE A 20 29.47 46.77 26.98
N SER A 21 28.30 47.30 26.60
CA SER A 21 27.13 46.50 26.28
C SER A 21 27.39 45.71 25.00
N GLN A 22 28.12 44.60 25.11
CA GLN A 22 28.20 43.61 24.02
C GLN A 22 26.78 43.13 23.73
N LEU A 23 26.26 43.50 22.56
CA LEU A 23 24.99 43.00 22.06
C LEU A 23 25.12 41.48 21.81
N THR A 24 24.77 40.71 22.82
CA THR A 24 24.57 39.27 22.71
C THR A 24 23.32 39.01 21.88
N TYR A 25 23.48 39.06 20.55
CA TYR A 25 22.44 38.68 19.60
C TYR A 25 21.86 37.33 19.99
N ALA A 26 20.53 37.21 19.91
CA ALA A 26 19.83 36.05 20.41
C ALA A 26 20.29 34.80 19.68
N GLN A 27 20.84 33.84 20.43
CA GLN A 27 21.26 32.55 19.87
C GLN A 27 20.04 31.71 19.49
N GLN A 28 20.27 30.70 18.66
CA GLN A 28 19.31 29.63 18.40
C GLN A 28 18.77 29.07 19.72
N TRP A 29 17.47 28.80 19.77
CA TRP A 29 16.85 28.16 20.92
C TRP A 29 17.52 26.81 21.18
N SER A 30 17.84 26.51 22.44
CA SER A 30 18.28 25.17 22.82
C SER A 30 17.19 24.14 22.48
N GLU A 31 17.61 22.90 22.17
CA GLU A 31 16.71 21.78 21.94
C GLU A 31 15.68 21.64 23.07
N GLN A 32 16.11 21.83 24.32
CA GLN A 32 15.23 21.82 25.48
C GLN A 32 14.16 22.94 25.43
N LYS A 33 14.52 24.17 25.04
CA LYS A 33 13.54 25.28 24.89
C LYS A 33 12.54 24.97 23.78
N ALA A 34 13.01 24.51 22.62
CA ALA A 34 12.16 24.16 21.48
C ALA A 34 11.18 23.02 21.80
N ASN A 35 11.67 21.92 22.41
CA ASN A 35 10.82 20.81 22.82
C ASN A 35 9.85 21.19 23.96
N ASN A 36 10.28 21.96 24.96
CA ASN A 36 9.39 22.42 26.04
C ASN A 36 8.30 23.39 25.56
N TRP A 37 8.56 24.16 24.51
CA TRP A 37 7.56 24.97 23.82
C TRP A 37 6.57 24.06 23.07
N TYR A 38 7.08 23.18 22.21
CA TYR A 38 6.27 22.30 21.36
C TYR A 38 5.46 21.25 22.14
N ALA A 39 5.95 20.82 23.32
CA ALA A 39 5.24 19.92 24.22
C ALA A 39 3.87 20.48 24.63
N LYS A 40 3.78 21.81 24.87
CA LYS A 40 2.57 22.51 25.30
C LYS A 40 1.50 22.65 24.21
N LEU A 41 1.87 22.50 22.95
CA LEU A 41 0.96 22.65 21.82
C LEU A 41 0.10 21.38 21.62
N PRO A 42 -1.15 21.53 21.15
CA PRO A 42 -1.88 20.42 20.55
C PRO A 42 -1.11 19.91 19.32
N TRP A 43 -1.50 18.75 18.79
CA TRP A 43 -1.01 18.36 17.47
C TRP A 43 -1.54 19.33 16.41
N LEU A 44 -0.65 19.79 15.55
CA LEU A 44 -0.90 20.83 14.57
C LEU A 44 -1.21 20.20 13.20
N ALA A 45 -2.34 20.59 12.62
CA ALA A 45 -2.74 20.22 11.27
C ALA A 45 -3.34 21.44 10.55
N GLY A 46 -2.95 21.63 9.29
CA GLY A 46 -3.32 22.79 8.48
C GLY A 46 -2.85 22.67 7.05
N CYS A 47 -2.79 23.82 6.38
CA CYS A 47 -2.32 23.96 5.01
C CYS A 47 -1.58 25.30 4.81
N ASN A 48 -0.87 25.44 3.68
CA ASN A 48 -0.52 26.76 3.20
C ASN A 48 -1.83 27.50 2.83
N TYR A 49 -1.91 28.78 3.17
CA TYR A 49 -3.10 29.60 2.98
C TYR A 49 -2.81 30.79 2.07
N THR A 50 -3.50 30.81 0.93
CA THR A 50 -3.76 31.97 0.10
C THR A 50 -5.26 31.94 -0.18
N PRO A 51 -6.01 33.05 -0.01
CA PRO A 51 -7.45 33.03 -0.19
C PRO A 51 -7.87 32.61 -1.60
N ALA A 52 -9.03 31.98 -1.76
CA ALA A 52 -9.45 31.45 -3.06
C ALA A 52 -9.59 32.50 -4.18
N TYR A 53 -9.73 33.79 -3.81
CA TYR A 53 -9.78 34.93 -4.73
C TYR A 53 -8.41 35.44 -5.22
N ALA A 54 -7.31 35.05 -4.56
CA ALA A 54 -5.97 35.58 -4.78
C ALA A 54 -5.09 34.57 -5.54
N ILE A 55 -4.38 35.01 -6.59
CA ILE A 55 -3.46 34.17 -7.38
C ILE A 55 -2.09 33.98 -6.73
N ASN A 56 -1.73 34.92 -5.84
CA ASN A 56 -0.46 34.98 -5.14
C ASN A 56 -0.60 35.82 -3.85
N GLN A 57 0.46 35.83 -3.06
CA GLN A 57 0.55 36.59 -1.81
C GLN A 57 0.53 38.12 -2.00
N LEU A 58 0.82 38.64 -3.20
CA LEU A 58 0.66 40.07 -3.52
C LEU A 58 -0.83 40.44 -3.72
N GLU A 59 -1.61 39.62 -4.41
CA GLU A 59 -3.06 39.80 -4.52
C GLU A 59 -3.78 39.59 -3.19
N PHE A 60 -3.20 38.82 -2.26
CA PHE A 60 -3.75 38.68 -0.92
C PHE A 60 -3.55 39.96 -0.09
N TRP A 61 -2.34 40.51 0.00
CA TRP A 61 -2.02 41.55 0.99
C TRP A 61 -2.12 43.01 0.54
N GLN A 62 -2.43 43.31 -0.72
CA GLN A 62 -2.66 44.68 -1.18
C GLN A 62 -4.00 45.25 -0.70
N GLN A 63 -4.07 46.58 -0.52
CA GLN A 63 -5.25 47.28 -0.03
C GLN A 63 -6.51 47.04 -0.89
N ASP A 64 -6.38 47.07 -2.22
CA ASP A 64 -7.50 46.96 -3.17
C ASP A 64 -8.19 45.58 -3.17
N THR A 65 -7.51 44.54 -2.67
CA THR A 65 -7.93 43.13 -2.82
C THR A 65 -8.05 42.39 -1.50
N PHE A 66 -7.43 42.85 -0.42
CA PHE A 66 -7.53 42.23 0.91
C PHE A 66 -8.98 42.23 1.41
N ASN A 67 -9.59 41.04 1.49
CA ASN A 67 -11.01 40.86 1.78
C ASN A 67 -11.23 40.11 3.11
N PRO A 68 -11.51 40.81 4.23
CA PRO A 68 -11.77 40.23 5.55
C PRO A 68 -12.89 39.18 5.58
N ASP A 69 -13.98 39.39 4.84
CA ASP A 69 -15.14 38.50 4.86
C ASP A 69 -14.85 37.16 4.16
N ALA A 70 -14.06 37.18 3.08
CA ALA A 70 -13.59 35.98 2.42
C ALA A 70 -12.61 35.19 3.31
N ILE A 71 -11.72 35.89 4.03
CA ILE A 71 -10.79 35.29 5.01
C ILE A 71 -11.57 34.66 6.18
N GLU A 72 -12.55 35.37 6.76
CA GLU A 72 -13.44 34.87 7.82
C GLU A 72 -14.22 33.62 7.38
N ARG A 73 -14.76 33.63 6.15
CA ARG A 73 -15.43 32.45 5.56
C ARG A 73 -14.48 31.26 5.42
N GLU A 74 -13.25 31.48 4.97
CA GLU A 74 -12.29 30.40 4.73
C GLU A 74 -11.60 29.91 6.02
N MET A 75 -11.42 30.79 7.02
CA MET A 75 -11.05 30.38 8.38
C MET A 75 -12.21 29.64 9.09
N THR A 76 -13.47 29.98 8.78
CA THR A 76 -14.63 29.16 9.17
C THR A 76 -14.58 27.78 8.51
N PHE A 77 -14.23 27.68 7.23
CA PHE A 77 -14.04 26.38 6.56
C PHE A 77 -12.89 25.57 7.17
N ALA A 78 -11.79 26.23 7.55
CA ALA A 78 -10.63 25.61 8.19
C ALA A 78 -10.98 25.09 9.60
N GLU A 79 -11.64 25.91 10.43
CA GLU A 79 -12.08 25.51 11.76
C GLU A 79 -13.05 24.31 11.68
N ASN A 80 -13.96 24.30 10.70
CA ASN A 80 -14.89 23.20 10.47
C ASN A 80 -14.21 21.94 9.90
N THR A 81 -13.15 22.10 9.10
CA THR A 81 -12.29 21.00 8.64
C THR A 81 -11.48 20.39 9.79
N GLY A 82 -11.30 21.14 10.88
CA GLY A 82 -10.57 20.74 12.06
C GLY A 82 -9.10 21.19 12.06
N PHE A 83 -8.68 21.97 11.06
CA PHE A 83 -7.37 22.62 11.04
C PHE A 83 -7.24 23.64 12.18
N ASN A 84 -6.03 23.78 12.70
CA ASN A 84 -5.68 24.65 13.83
C ASN A 84 -4.38 25.44 13.63
N THR A 85 -3.76 25.32 12.45
CA THR A 85 -2.64 26.12 11.98
C THR A 85 -2.84 26.47 10.50
N MET A 86 -2.22 27.54 10.04
CA MET A 86 -2.13 27.92 8.63
C MET A 86 -0.72 28.43 8.36
N ARG A 87 -0.14 28.18 7.18
CA ARG A 87 1.14 28.76 6.79
C ARG A 87 0.93 29.79 5.70
N VAL A 88 1.35 31.02 5.94
CA VAL A 88 0.80 32.20 5.24
C VAL A 88 1.95 33.04 4.72
N PHE A 89 2.03 33.16 3.41
CA PHE A 89 3.08 33.93 2.76
C PHE A 89 2.76 35.43 2.83
N LEU A 90 3.73 36.22 3.26
CA LEU A 90 3.74 37.68 3.20
C LEU A 90 4.50 38.12 1.93
N HIS A 91 4.44 39.41 1.57
CA HIS A 91 5.22 39.96 0.46
C HIS A 91 5.84 41.31 0.83
N ASP A 92 7.13 41.47 0.57
CA ASP A 92 7.89 42.69 0.80
C ASP A 92 7.28 43.92 0.09
N LEU A 93 6.83 43.77 -1.16
CA LEU A 93 6.25 44.87 -1.94
C LEU A 93 4.92 45.37 -1.36
N ALA A 94 4.08 44.47 -0.83
CA ALA A 94 2.83 44.86 -0.18
C ALA A 94 3.09 45.68 1.10
N TRP A 95 4.13 45.34 1.87
CA TRP A 95 4.58 46.20 2.97
C TRP A 95 5.19 47.51 2.46
N LYS A 96 6.00 47.48 1.40
CA LYS A 96 6.67 48.66 0.82
C LYS A 96 5.68 49.69 0.24
N GLN A 97 4.46 49.27 -0.11
CA GLN A 97 3.39 50.16 -0.57
C GLN A 97 2.81 50.99 0.59
N ASP A 98 2.44 50.36 1.71
CA ASP A 98 1.74 51.00 2.83
C ASP A 98 2.05 50.36 4.20
N PRO A 99 3.27 50.52 4.76
CA PRO A 99 3.78 49.73 5.89
C PRO A 99 2.85 49.59 7.10
N GLU A 100 2.22 50.68 7.54
CA GLU A 100 1.31 50.69 8.69
C GLU A 100 -0.03 50.02 8.39
N GLU A 101 -0.58 50.22 7.20
CA GLU A 101 -1.83 49.60 6.77
C GLU A 101 -1.64 48.10 6.49
N PHE A 102 -0.49 47.70 5.94
CA PHE A 102 -0.10 46.29 5.82
C PHE A 102 0.01 45.61 7.19
N LYS A 103 0.62 46.26 8.19
CA LYS A 103 0.59 45.80 9.60
C LYS A 103 -0.83 45.75 10.15
N GLY A 104 -1.69 46.71 9.81
CA GLY A 104 -3.12 46.70 10.11
C GLY A 104 -3.84 45.46 9.54
N ARG A 105 -3.61 45.13 8.27
CA ARG A 105 -4.15 43.94 7.59
C ARG A 105 -3.65 42.64 8.21
N ILE A 106 -2.36 42.54 8.56
CA ILE A 106 -1.83 41.40 9.34
C ILE A 106 -2.54 41.28 10.69
N ASN A 107 -2.69 42.38 11.44
CA ASN A 107 -3.38 42.37 12.72
C ASN A 107 -4.86 41.94 12.59
N GLN A 108 -5.54 42.37 11.53
CA GLN A 108 -6.91 41.94 11.22
C GLN A 108 -6.99 40.44 10.87
N PHE A 109 -6.07 39.94 10.04
CA PHE A 109 -5.93 38.52 9.74
C PHE A 109 -5.69 37.69 11.01
N LEU A 110 -4.76 38.11 11.88
CA LEU A 110 -4.48 37.46 13.16
C LEU A 110 -5.71 37.45 14.10
N ASN A 111 -6.54 38.50 14.09
CA ASN A 111 -7.81 38.51 14.83
C ASN A 111 -8.81 37.46 14.29
N ILE A 112 -8.94 37.33 12.97
CA ILE A 112 -9.80 36.32 12.34
C ILE A 112 -9.29 34.90 12.65
N CYS A 113 -7.98 34.63 12.52
CA CYS A 113 -7.41 33.34 12.90
C CYS A 113 -7.63 33.01 14.39
N ALA A 114 -7.42 33.98 15.29
CA ALA A 114 -7.62 33.80 16.73
C ALA A 114 -9.08 33.45 17.08
N LYS A 115 -10.06 34.12 16.46
CA LYS A 115 -11.50 33.82 16.56
C LYS A 115 -11.80 32.35 16.23
N HIS A 116 -11.15 31.84 15.17
CA HIS A 116 -11.27 30.46 14.70
C HIS A 116 -10.34 29.45 15.38
N LYS A 117 -9.54 29.89 16.36
CA LYS A 117 -8.58 29.06 17.13
C LYS A 117 -7.46 28.47 16.24
N ILE A 118 -7.12 29.19 15.18
CA ILE A 118 -6.03 28.91 14.25
C ILE A 118 -4.85 29.78 14.67
N LYS A 119 -3.65 29.19 14.80
CA LYS A 119 -2.40 29.95 14.97
C LYS A 119 -1.59 29.91 13.68
N PRO A 120 -1.42 31.03 12.95
CA PRO A 120 -0.68 31.01 11.69
C PRO A 120 0.84 31.04 11.91
N SER A 121 1.55 30.33 11.04
CA SER A 121 2.96 30.56 10.71
C SER A 121 3.02 31.61 9.60
N LEU A 122 3.86 32.65 9.75
CA LEU A 122 4.04 33.67 8.70
C LEU A 122 5.36 33.43 7.97
N VAL A 123 5.33 33.47 6.63
CA VAL A 123 6.48 33.25 5.75
C VAL A 123 6.92 34.59 5.15
N PHE A 124 8.21 34.95 5.26
CA PHE A 124 8.73 36.22 4.73
C PHE A 124 9.14 36.16 3.26
N PHE A 125 9.89 35.11 2.88
CA PHE A 125 10.52 34.97 1.56
C PHE A 125 10.29 33.59 0.95
N ASP A 126 10.37 33.49 -0.38
CA ASP A 126 10.30 32.26 -1.16
C ASP A 126 11.07 32.40 -2.49
N ASP A 127 11.57 31.29 -3.05
CA ASP A 127 12.27 31.26 -4.36
C ASP A 127 11.39 30.65 -5.48
N CYS A 128 10.06 30.62 -5.32
CA CYS A 128 9.18 29.76 -6.10
C CYS A 128 8.53 30.49 -7.30
N TRP A 129 8.32 29.79 -8.42
CA TRP A 129 7.51 30.26 -9.57
C TRP A 129 8.00 31.58 -10.22
N ASN A 130 7.17 32.61 -10.35
CA ASN A 130 7.48 33.77 -11.20
C ASN A 130 8.37 34.80 -10.47
N GLU A 131 9.32 35.39 -11.19
CA GLU A 131 10.46 36.10 -10.59
C GLU A 131 10.35 37.64 -10.52
N ASN A 132 9.35 38.22 -11.20
CA ASN A 132 9.16 39.65 -11.37
C ASN A 132 7.78 40.06 -10.80
N ALA A 133 7.75 40.54 -9.55
CA ALA A 133 6.55 41.05 -8.90
C ALA A 133 6.36 42.55 -9.14
N ALA A 134 5.10 43.00 -9.19
CA ALA A 134 4.74 44.40 -9.34
C ALA A 134 3.42 44.71 -8.61
N ILE A 135 3.34 45.91 -8.02
CA ILE A 135 2.13 46.42 -7.34
C ILE A 135 1.03 46.74 -8.35
N GLY A 136 -0.23 46.62 -7.90
CA GLY A 136 -1.44 46.80 -8.66
C GLY A 136 -2.16 45.48 -8.97
N LYS A 137 -3.01 45.50 -9.99
CA LYS A 137 -3.80 44.34 -10.40
C LYS A 137 -2.90 43.17 -10.83
N GLN A 138 -3.06 42.05 -10.14
CA GLN A 138 -2.37 40.79 -10.44
C GLN A 138 -3.02 40.05 -11.63
N PRO A 139 -2.28 39.18 -12.35
CA PRO A 139 -2.80 38.49 -13.52
C PRO A 139 -3.97 37.55 -13.18
N GLU A 140 -4.88 37.33 -14.15
CA GLU A 140 -5.84 36.24 -14.04
C GLU A 140 -5.15 34.89 -14.32
N PRO A 141 -5.59 33.80 -13.67
CA PRO A 141 -4.85 32.55 -13.71
C PRO A 141 -5.06 31.80 -15.03
N LYS A 142 -4.01 31.18 -15.54
CA LYS A 142 -4.06 30.37 -16.77
C LYS A 142 -4.92 29.12 -16.49
N PRO A 143 -5.96 28.81 -17.28
CA PRO A 143 -6.81 27.63 -17.05
C PRO A 143 -6.00 26.33 -16.97
N GLY A 144 -6.43 25.43 -16.08
CA GLY A 144 -5.83 24.11 -15.90
C GLY A 144 -4.37 24.08 -15.45
N THR A 145 -3.82 25.21 -14.97
CA THR A 145 -2.38 25.39 -14.80
C THR A 145 -2.04 25.74 -13.35
N HIS A 146 -1.39 24.80 -12.67
CA HIS A 146 -0.94 24.91 -11.28
C HIS A 146 -0.07 26.17 -11.03
N ASN A 147 -0.34 26.93 -9.96
CA ASN A 147 0.36 28.14 -9.52
C ASN A 147 0.71 29.14 -10.64
N SER A 148 -0.15 29.24 -11.67
CA SER A 148 0.15 29.93 -12.94
C SER A 148 0.51 31.42 -12.86
N GLY A 149 0.26 32.07 -11.71
CA GLY A 149 0.69 33.44 -11.40
C GLY A 149 1.24 33.62 -9.98
N TRP A 150 1.73 32.57 -9.32
CA TRP A 150 2.46 32.69 -8.05
C TRP A 150 3.73 33.53 -8.25
N LEU A 151 3.99 34.48 -7.35
CA LEU A 151 5.14 35.37 -7.36
C LEU A 151 6.10 35.02 -6.23
N ARG A 152 7.39 35.26 -6.40
CA ARG A 152 8.38 35.11 -5.33
C ARG A 152 8.65 36.43 -4.58
N SER A 153 8.81 36.33 -3.27
CA SER A 153 9.21 37.42 -2.37
C SER A 153 10.64 37.15 -1.87
N PRO A 154 11.65 38.00 -2.13
CA PRO A 154 11.64 39.19 -2.97
C PRO A 154 11.81 38.86 -4.46
N SER A 155 11.51 39.80 -5.35
CA SER A 155 11.76 39.64 -6.80
C SER A 155 13.25 39.53 -7.14
N LYS A 156 13.57 38.88 -8.27
CA LYS A 156 14.94 38.49 -8.64
C LYS A 156 15.96 39.63 -8.60
N GLN A 157 15.62 40.81 -9.09
CA GLN A 157 16.51 41.98 -9.06
C GLN A 157 16.97 42.32 -7.64
N ILE A 158 16.09 42.16 -6.65
CA ILE A 158 16.37 42.47 -5.24
C ILE A 158 17.04 41.29 -4.55
N HIS A 159 16.66 40.06 -4.89
CA HIS A 159 17.36 38.85 -4.43
C HIS A 159 18.84 38.90 -4.81
N ASP A 160 19.14 39.19 -6.08
CA ASP A 160 20.48 39.14 -6.66
C ASP A 160 21.38 40.34 -6.27
N ASP A 161 20.81 41.43 -5.72
CA ASP A 161 21.55 42.64 -5.32
C ASP A 161 21.52 42.87 -3.79
N PRO A 162 22.59 42.48 -3.06
CA PRO A 162 22.71 42.72 -1.63
C PRO A 162 22.72 44.18 -1.17
N SER A 163 22.81 45.17 -2.08
CA SER A 163 22.70 46.59 -1.72
C SER A 163 21.24 47.01 -1.50
N GLU A 164 20.29 46.40 -2.22
CA GLU A 164 18.85 46.64 -2.03
C GLU A 164 18.30 45.98 -0.75
N TRP A 165 19.04 45.04 -0.14
CA TRP A 165 18.61 44.30 1.06
C TRP A 165 18.38 45.18 2.30
N GLY A 166 18.78 46.46 2.26
CA GLY A 166 18.44 47.45 3.30
C GLY A 166 16.93 47.50 3.58
N TYR A 167 16.09 47.60 2.56
CA TYR A 167 14.64 47.67 2.76
C TYR A 167 14.04 46.30 3.13
N LEU A 168 14.64 45.18 2.68
CA LEU A 168 14.23 43.83 3.11
C LEU A 168 14.51 43.60 4.60
N LYS A 169 15.63 44.14 5.11
CA LYS A 169 15.90 44.17 6.56
C LYS A 169 14.86 44.99 7.30
N GLU A 170 14.53 46.18 6.80
CA GLU A 170 13.51 47.04 7.42
C GLU A 170 12.14 46.36 7.47
N TYR A 171 11.68 45.77 6.36
CA TYR A 171 10.47 44.96 6.26
C TYR A 171 10.42 43.84 7.31
N VAL A 172 11.39 42.92 7.27
CA VAL A 172 11.46 41.76 8.17
C VAL A 172 11.47 42.23 9.62
N GLN A 173 12.29 43.24 9.94
CA GLN A 173 12.39 43.72 11.30
C GLN A 173 11.18 44.54 11.76
N ASP A 174 10.49 45.28 10.90
CA ASP A 174 9.29 46.04 11.28
C ASP A 174 8.13 45.11 11.66
N ILE A 175 7.88 44.09 10.83
CA ILE A 175 6.89 43.05 11.12
C ILE A 175 7.27 42.27 12.40
N LEU A 176 8.54 41.86 12.53
CA LEU A 176 9.00 41.17 13.75
C LEU A 176 8.94 42.08 14.98
N ARG A 177 9.31 43.36 14.91
CA ARG A 177 9.23 44.31 16.04
C ARG A 177 7.79 44.50 16.49
N THR A 178 6.86 44.56 15.55
CA THR A 178 5.43 44.76 15.80
C THR A 178 4.81 43.54 16.50
N PHE A 179 5.11 42.32 16.03
CA PHE A 179 4.44 41.10 16.48
C PHE A 179 5.32 40.16 17.34
N LYS A 180 6.51 40.59 17.79
CA LYS A 180 7.49 39.77 18.53
C LYS A 180 6.97 39.05 19.78
N ASN A 181 5.91 39.55 20.39
CA ASN A 181 5.32 38.99 21.61
C ASN A 181 3.88 38.48 21.39
N ASP A 182 3.42 38.42 20.14
CA ASP A 182 2.04 38.08 19.80
C ASP A 182 1.78 36.57 19.85
N GLU A 183 1.06 36.12 20.88
CA GLU A 183 0.73 34.71 21.06
C GLU A 183 -0.23 34.15 20.00
N ARG A 184 -0.83 34.97 19.13
CA ARG A 184 -1.65 34.47 18.00
C ARG A 184 -0.77 33.76 16.98
N ILE A 185 0.45 34.24 16.76
CA ILE A 185 1.42 33.67 15.82
C ILE A 185 2.00 32.37 16.39
N LEU A 186 2.14 31.36 15.52
CA LEU A 186 2.72 30.07 15.85
C LEU A 186 4.25 30.11 15.81
N LEU A 187 4.82 30.47 14.65
CA LEU A 187 6.25 30.53 14.38
C LEU A 187 6.52 31.49 13.21
N TRP A 188 7.79 31.84 13.04
CA TRP A 188 8.25 32.64 11.89
C TRP A 188 9.03 31.74 10.94
N ASP A 189 8.56 31.64 9.70
CA ASP A 189 9.24 30.97 8.61
C ASP A 189 9.96 32.04 7.79
N LEU A 190 11.28 32.04 7.82
CA LEU A 190 12.06 33.15 7.25
C LEU A 190 12.28 33.00 5.75
N TYR A 191 12.19 31.77 5.21
CA TYR A 191 12.46 31.49 3.80
C TYR A 191 11.90 30.12 3.38
N ASN A 192 11.02 30.12 2.37
CA ASN A 192 10.52 28.92 1.70
C ASN A 192 11.40 28.49 0.52
N GLU A 193 11.72 27.20 0.47
CA GLU A 193 12.54 26.52 -0.54
C GLU A 193 13.76 27.31 -1.05
N PRO A 194 14.60 27.89 -0.15
CA PRO A 194 15.75 28.68 -0.58
C PRO A 194 16.70 27.85 -1.45
N GLY A 195 16.97 28.36 -2.65
CA GLY A 195 17.74 27.72 -3.71
C GLY A 195 16.90 27.05 -4.81
N ASN A 196 15.57 27.08 -4.73
CA ASN A 196 14.68 26.62 -5.80
C ASN A 196 14.74 27.56 -7.04
N SER A 197 14.06 27.20 -8.12
CA SER A 197 13.97 27.95 -9.39
C SER A 197 15.32 28.39 -9.98
N GLY A 198 16.38 27.60 -9.77
CA GLY A 198 17.72 27.85 -10.30
C GLY A 198 18.58 28.83 -9.51
N TYR A 199 18.21 29.20 -8.28
CA TYR A 199 19.07 30.02 -7.42
C TYR A 199 20.19 29.20 -6.75
N GLU A 200 19.93 27.93 -6.43
CA GLU A 200 20.88 27.02 -5.77
C GLU A 200 21.54 27.65 -4.52
N ASN A 201 22.84 27.97 -4.60
CA ASN A 201 23.61 28.53 -3.50
C ASN A 201 23.45 30.05 -3.35
N SER A 202 22.87 30.75 -4.33
CA SER A 202 22.79 32.23 -4.31
C SER A 202 21.85 32.77 -3.22
N SER A 203 20.86 31.98 -2.79
CA SER A 203 19.97 32.34 -1.66
C SER A 203 20.64 32.22 -0.29
N LEU A 204 21.77 31.50 -0.16
CA LEU A 204 22.43 31.25 1.13
C LEU A 204 22.84 32.53 1.90
N PRO A 205 23.35 33.60 1.26
CA PRO A 205 23.66 34.84 1.97
C PRO A 205 22.40 35.59 2.42
N LEU A 206 21.27 35.49 1.70
CA LEU A 206 19.99 36.07 2.14
C LEU A 206 19.39 35.25 3.29
N VAL A 207 19.46 33.91 3.25
CA VAL A 207 19.11 33.04 4.38
C VAL A 207 19.91 33.40 5.64
N LYS A 208 21.23 33.64 5.52
CA LYS A 208 22.08 34.12 6.62
C LYS A 208 21.64 35.51 7.12
N ALA A 209 21.33 36.41 6.20
CA ALA A 209 20.94 37.78 6.53
C ALA A 209 19.59 37.81 7.27
N VAL A 210 18.55 37.13 6.77
CA VAL A 210 17.22 37.08 7.41
C VAL A 210 17.27 36.43 8.79
N PHE A 211 18.08 35.38 8.98
CA PHE A 211 18.33 34.83 10.32
C PHE A 211 18.94 35.90 11.25
N SER A 212 19.98 36.62 10.82
CA SER A 212 20.58 37.71 11.63
C SER A 212 19.54 38.77 11.98
N TRP A 213 18.80 39.27 10.98
CA TRP A 213 17.81 40.33 11.16
C TRP A 213 16.72 39.92 12.16
N ALA A 214 16.32 38.65 12.15
CA ALA A 214 15.35 38.10 13.09
C ALA A 214 15.94 37.87 14.50
N ARG A 215 17.20 37.42 14.62
CA ARG A 215 17.91 37.30 15.92
C ARG A 215 18.20 38.65 16.58
N GLU A 216 18.36 39.71 15.80
CA GLU A 216 18.44 41.10 16.30
C GLU A 216 17.15 41.53 17.02
N ILE A 217 15.97 41.13 16.51
CA ILE A 217 14.67 41.48 17.12
C ILE A 217 14.26 40.51 18.24
N ASN A 218 14.72 39.25 18.17
CA ASN A 218 14.47 38.20 19.16
C ASN A 218 12.98 38.03 19.51
N PRO A 219 12.17 37.47 18.59
CA PRO A 219 10.76 37.14 18.84
C PRO A 219 10.58 36.02 19.89
N SER A 220 9.40 35.98 20.50
CA SER A 220 9.01 34.98 21.50
C SER A 220 8.59 33.65 20.85
N GLN A 221 8.22 33.67 19.58
CA GLN A 221 7.92 32.51 18.74
C GLN A 221 9.22 31.98 18.07
N PRO A 222 9.33 30.66 17.77
CA PRO A 222 10.53 30.11 17.17
C PRO A 222 10.71 30.54 15.71
N LEU A 223 11.98 30.59 15.28
CA LEU A 223 12.37 30.82 13.88
C LEU A 223 12.61 29.49 13.16
N THR A 224 12.29 29.43 11.87
CA THR A 224 12.65 28.31 10.98
C THR A 224 12.98 28.80 9.57
N VAL A 225 13.72 27.99 8.83
CA VAL A 225 13.86 28.03 7.37
C VAL A 225 13.75 26.59 6.90
N VAL A 226 13.03 26.34 5.81
CA VAL A 226 12.80 24.96 5.36
C VAL A 226 14.08 24.28 4.89
N MET A 227 14.27 23.04 5.34
CA MET A 227 15.26 22.13 4.80
C MET A 227 14.80 21.66 3.42
N PHE A 228 15.40 22.23 2.37
CA PHE A 228 15.12 21.91 0.97
C PHE A 228 16.24 21.05 0.38
N GLU A 229 16.00 19.73 0.20
CA GLU A 229 17.04 18.72 -0.07
C GLU A 229 17.87 18.96 -1.35
N ILE A 230 17.37 19.75 -2.29
CA ILE A 230 18.04 20.01 -3.59
C ILE A 230 19.36 20.78 -3.40
N VAL A 231 19.52 21.55 -2.32
CA VAL A 231 20.70 22.39 -2.08
C VAL A 231 21.35 22.05 -0.73
N PRO A 232 22.27 21.07 -0.66
CA PRO A 232 22.80 20.53 0.60
C PRO A 232 23.46 21.55 1.54
N THR A 233 24.07 22.60 0.99
CA THR A 233 24.70 23.71 1.72
C THR A 233 23.67 24.58 2.45
N VAL A 234 22.58 24.93 1.77
CA VAL A 234 21.45 25.70 2.32
C VAL A 234 20.64 24.84 3.29
N ALA A 235 20.33 23.59 2.91
CA ALA A 235 19.65 22.62 3.77
C ALA A 235 20.39 22.42 5.10
N LYS A 236 21.72 22.22 5.05
CA LYS A 236 22.57 22.12 6.25
C LYS A 236 22.49 23.39 7.09
N TYR A 237 22.67 24.57 6.49
CA TYR A 237 22.64 25.83 7.24
C TYR A 237 21.29 26.05 7.94
N SER A 238 20.18 25.75 7.25
CA SER A 238 18.82 25.86 7.76
C SER A 238 18.56 24.91 8.95
N LEU A 239 19.03 23.66 8.86
CA LEU A 239 18.99 22.69 9.97
C LEU A 239 19.82 23.15 11.18
N GLU A 240 21.00 23.73 10.94
CA GLU A 240 21.91 24.19 11.99
C GLU A 240 21.41 25.46 12.72
N HIS A 241 20.60 26.32 12.09
CA HIS A 241 20.24 27.64 12.63
C HIS A 241 18.76 27.82 13.02
N SER A 242 17.86 26.92 12.59
CA SER A 242 16.43 26.95 12.93
C SER A 242 16.16 26.51 14.37
N ASP A 243 15.19 27.13 15.04
CA ASP A 243 14.77 26.74 16.40
C ASP A 243 13.96 25.42 16.37
N VAL A 244 13.12 25.26 15.34
CA VAL A 244 12.36 24.05 14.99
C VAL A 244 12.62 23.71 13.53
N ILE A 245 12.59 22.43 13.16
CA ILE A 245 12.96 21.99 11.80
C ILE A 245 11.70 21.90 10.93
N SER A 246 11.67 22.68 9.85
CA SER A 246 10.68 22.58 8.78
C SER A 246 11.25 21.81 7.58
N TYR A 247 10.40 21.02 6.92
CA TYR A 247 10.77 20.21 5.76
C TYR A 247 9.55 19.90 4.86
N HIS A 248 9.78 19.63 3.58
CA HIS A 248 8.74 19.25 2.60
C HIS A 248 8.84 17.78 2.22
N ASN A 249 7.71 17.08 2.07
CA ASN A 249 7.70 15.74 1.49
C ASN A 249 6.42 15.43 0.71
N TYR A 250 6.56 15.30 -0.60
CA TYR A 250 5.46 14.96 -1.51
C TYR A 250 5.44 13.47 -1.93
N GLY A 251 6.26 12.64 -1.29
CA GLY A 251 6.34 11.21 -1.54
C GLY A 251 5.30 10.39 -0.75
N ASN A 252 5.16 9.11 -1.11
CA ASN A 252 4.36 8.16 -0.33
C ASN A 252 4.95 7.92 1.07
N ALA A 253 4.17 7.30 1.95
CA ALA A 253 4.52 7.09 3.36
C ALA A 253 5.88 6.40 3.61
N LYS A 254 6.38 5.53 2.70
CA LYS A 254 7.71 4.91 2.86
C LYS A 254 8.83 5.93 2.63
N ASN A 255 8.69 6.82 1.66
CA ASN A 255 9.65 7.91 1.41
C ASN A 255 9.60 8.94 2.56
N HIS A 256 8.40 9.36 2.94
CA HIS A 256 8.18 10.36 3.98
C HIS A 256 8.70 9.88 5.35
N GLN A 257 8.48 8.61 5.72
CA GLN A 257 9.04 8.04 6.95
C GLN A 257 10.58 8.02 6.94
N GLY A 258 11.22 7.75 5.80
CA GLY A 258 12.68 7.77 5.69
C GLY A 258 13.29 9.16 5.95
N MET A 259 12.63 10.22 5.49
CA MET A 259 13.01 11.61 5.76
C MET A 259 12.73 12.01 7.22
N ILE A 260 11.64 11.52 7.82
CA ILE A 260 11.36 11.70 9.25
C ILE A 260 12.47 11.06 10.10
N ASP A 261 12.94 9.87 9.73
CA ASP A 261 13.97 9.14 10.48
C ASP A 261 15.38 9.71 10.30
N SER A 262 15.67 10.44 9.20
CA SER A 262 16.90 11.23 9.09
C SER A 262 16.84 12.52 9.91
N LEU A 263 15.69 13.21 9.95
CA LEU A 263 15.52 14.48 10.65
C LEU A 263 15.39 14.37 12.18
N LYS A 264 14.94 13.22 12.71
CA LYS A 264 14.91 12.96 14.17
C LYS A 264 16.26 13.15 14.86
N ASN A 265 17.38 12.90 14.17
CA ASN A 265 18.73 12.95 14.74
C ASN A 265 19.15 14.35 15.24
N TYR A 266 18.43 15.40 14.83
CA TYR A 266 18.64 16.78 15.30
C TYR A 266 17.89 17.12 16.59
N ASN A 267 17.14 16.19 17.19
CA ASN A 267 16.44 16.33 18.47
C ASN A 267 15.50 17.55 18.62
N ARG A 268 15.08 18.17 17.53
CA ARG A 268 14.19 19.35 17.50
C ARG A 268 12.77 18.97 17.06
N PRO A 269 11.75 19.76 17.44
CA PRO A 269 10.40 19.62 16.90
C PRO A 269 10.40 19.66 15.37
N LEU A 270 9.71 18.69 14.76
CA LEU A 270 9.59 18.57 13.32
C LEU A 270 8.25 19.13 12.82
N PHE A 271 8.33 19.92 11.75
CA PHE A 271 7.22 20.49 11.01
C PHE A 271 7.30 20.03 9.56
N CYS A 272 6.37 19.19 9.12
CA CYS A 272 6.15 18.98 7.71
C CYS A 272 5.37 20.20 7.20
N THR A 273 6.09 21.20 6.67
CA THR A 273 5.50 22.47 6.20
C THR A 273 4.75 22.31 4.89
N GLU A 274 5.11 21.28 4.10
CA GLU A 274 4.39 20.92 2.88
C GLU A 274 4.40 19.40 2.64
N TYR A 275 3.23 18.86 2.30
CA TYR A 275 3.03 17.50 1.79
C TYR A 275 1.72 17.42 0.99
N MET A 276 1.35 16.18 0.64
CA MET A 276 0.25 15.77 -0.21
C MET A 276 0.47 16.11 -1.67
N ALA A 277 0.46 15.05 -2.48
CA ALA A 277 0.52 15.03 -3.92
C ALA A 277 -0.17 13.72 -4.29
N ARG A 278 -1.51 13.74 -4.40
CA ARG A 278 -2.31 12.50 -4.37
C ARG A 278 -1.89 11.46 -5.43
N PRO A 279 -1.54 11.83 -6.69
CA PRO A 279 -1.00 10.90 -7.70
C PRO A 279 0.31 10.20 -7.32
N LEU A 280 1.12 10.77 -6.41
CA LEU A 280 2.37 10.19 -5.92
C LEU A 280 2.19 9.29 -4.68
N GLY A 281 0.94 9.05 -4.26
CA GLY A 281 0.61 8.26 -3.06
C GLY A 281 0.76 9.04 -1.73
N SER A 282 1.09 10.33 -1.80
CA SER A 282 1.08 11.25 -0.66
C SER A 282 -0.34 11.79 -0.49
N THR A 283 -1.09 11.26 0.48
CA THR A 283 -2.51 11.58 0.73
C THR A 283 -2.75 11.82 2.21
N PHE A 284 -3.83 12.50 2.59
CA PHE A 284 -4.18 12.61 4.02
C PHE A 284 -4.35 11.23 4.69
N MET A 285 -4.87 10.23 3.96
CA MET A 285 -5.08 8.86 4.45
C MET A 285 -3.76 8.13 4.75
N SER A 286 -2.73 8.32 3.91
CA SER A 286 -1.43 7.66 4.07
C SER A 286 -0.47 8.43 4.99
N ILE A 287 -0.56 9.76 5.03
CA ILE A 287 0.44 10.61 5.70
C ILE A 287 0.00 11.10 7.09
N LEU A 288 -1.26 11.55 7.27
CA LEU A 288 -1.65 12.15 8.56
C LEU A 288 -1.58 11.20 9.77
N PRO A 289 -1.97 9.92 9.69
CA PRO A 289 -1.84 9.01 10.83
C PRO A 289 -0.39 8.84 11.28
N MET A 290 0.54 8.80 10.33
CA MET A 290 1.99 8.67 10.54
C MET A 290 2.57 9.93 11.20
N LEU A 291 2.22 11.13 10.71
CA LEU A 291 2.64 12.40 11.32
C LEU A 291 2.02 12.59 12.71
N LYS A 292 0.74 12.24 12.88
CA LYS A 292 0.03 12.28 14.17
C LYS A 292 0.71 11.40 15.21
N ALA A 293 1.01 10.15 14.89
CA ALA A 293 1.62 9.19 15.81
C ALA A 293 2.99 9.66 16.33
N GLN A 294 3.73 10.42 15.52
CA GLN A 294 5.06 10.95 15.84
C GLN A 294 5.02 12.40 16.37
N LYS A 295 3.82 12.95 16.63
CA LYS A 295 3.56 14.37 16.97
C LYS A 295 4.28 15.36 16.02
N ILE A 296 4.39 15.06 14.74
CA ILE A 296 4.96 15.97 13.73
C ILE A 296 3.85 16.89 13.21
N ALA A 297 4.09 18.20 13.15
CA ALA A 297 3.11 19.14 12.61
C ALA A 297 2.91 18.89 11.11
N ALA A 298 1.66 18.95 10.64
CA ALA A 298 1.29 18.56 9.28
C ALA A 298 0.60 19.70 8.53
N ILE A 299 1.30 20.32 7.57
CA ILE A 299 0.81 21.40 6.73
C ILE A 299 0.89 20.96 5.26
N ASN A 300 -0.24 20.90 4.54
CA ASN A 300 -0.27 20.52 3.11
C ASN A 300 -0.34 21.76 2.19
N TRP A 301 0.00 21.65 0.89
CA TRP A 301 0.10 22.84 0.03
C TRP A 301 -1.27 23.52 -0.28
N GLY A 302 -2.29 22.77 -0.70
CA GLY A 302 -3.58 23.33 -1.13
C GLY A 302 -4.62 23.51 -0.02
N PHE A 303 -5.71 24.22 -0.31
CA PHE A 303 -6.82 24.37 0.63
C PHE A 303 -8.19 24.44 -0.07
N VAL A 304 -8.49 25.56 -0.72
CA VAL A 304 -9.75 25.82 -1.43
C VAL A 304 -9.41 26.08 -2.90
N ASP A 305 -10.07 25.38 -3.81
CA ASP A 305 -9.98 25.61 -5.27
C ASP A 305 -10.09 27.10 -5.60
N GLY A 306 -8.98 27.73 -5.97
CA GLY A 306 -8.84 29.18 -6.10
C GLY A 306 -8.01 29.60 -7.30
N LYS A 307 -7.65 30.89 -7.40
CA LYS A 307 -6.81 31.38 -8.51
C LYS A 307 -5.43 30.68 -8.57
N THR A 308 -4.87 30.26 -7.44
CA THR A 308 -3.64 29.45 -7.36
C THR A 308 -3.74 28.09 -8.06
N GLN A 309 -4.95 27.56 -8.28
CA GLN A 309 -5.19 26.34 -9.06
C GLN A 309 -4.40 25.10 -8.58
N THR A 310 -4.23 24.92 -7.26
CA THR A 310 -3.39 23.85 -6.70
C THR A 310 -4.01 22.44 -6.80
N LYS A 311 -5.24 22.34 -7.32
CA LYS A 311 -5.88 21.08 -7.72
C LYS A 311 -5.24 20.41 -8.94
N TYR A 312 -4.51 21.13 -9.80
CA TYR A 312 -3.79 20.54 -10.93
C TYR A 312 -2.36 20.13 -10.54
N GLN A 313 -1.79 19.16 -11.27
CA GLN A 313 -0.44 18.66 -11.05
C GLN A 313 0.62 19.60 -11.63
N TRP A 314 1.83 19.61 -11.05
CA TRP A 314 2.99 20.30 -11.62
C TRP A 314 3.31 19.79 -13.03
N GLY A 315 3.52 20.73 -13.97
CA GLY A 315 3.86 20.44 -15.36
C GLY A 315 2.69 19.99 -16.25
N GLU A 316 1.50 19.82 -15.68
CA GLU A 316 0.28 19.50 -16.42
C GLU A 316 -0.51 20.79 -16.77
N VAL A 317 -1.21 20.77 -17.91
CA VAL A 317 -2.08 21.88 -18.35
C VAL A 317 -3.39 21.30 -18.90
N ILE A 318 -4.49 21.48 -18.17
CA ILE A 318 -5.84 21.10 -18.61
C ILE A 318 -6.50 22.30 -19.32
N ALA A 319 -6.32 22.38 -20.64
CA ALA A 319 -6.53 23.60 -21.42
C ALA A 319 -7.96 24.20 -21.37
N ASP A 320 -8.99 23.41 -21.05
CA ASP A 320 -10.38 23.87 -20.90
C ASP A 320 -10.74 24.30 -19.46
N GLY A 321 -9.86 24.06 -18.48
CA GLY A 321 -10.08 24.35 -17.07
C GLY A 321 -11.05 23.41 -16.35
N SER A 322 -11.32 22.22 -16.91
CA SER A 322 -12.09 21.15 -16.26
C SER A 322 -11.39 20.59 -15.00
N ASP A 323 -12.15 19.98 -14.08
CA ASP A 323 -11.57 19.33 -12.89
C ASP A 323 -10.71 18.12 -13.31
N PRO A 324 -9.47 17.95 -12.78
CA PRO A 324 -8.66 16.76 -13.04
C PRO A 324 -9.24 15.53 -12.35
N ASP A 325 -9.04 14.34 -12.94
CA ASP A 325 -9.49 13.03 -12.42
C ASP A 325 -9.15 12.83 -10.93
N LEU A 326 -7.98 13.31 -10.51
CA LEU A 326 -7.52 13.32 -9.13
C LEU A 326 -6.91 14.68 -8.77
N TRP A 327 -7.52 15.41 -7.83
CA TRP A 327 -6.98 16.70 -7.39
C TRP A 327 -5.64 16.55 -6.67
N PHE A 328 -4.70 17.42 -7.00
CA PHE A 328 -3.31 17.33 -6.57
C PHE A 328 -3.11 17.72 -5.10
N HIS A 329 -3.40 18.97 -4.69
CA HIS A 329 -3.29 19.41 -3.29
C HIS A 329 -4.56 20.01 -2.66
N ASP A 330 -5.52 20.55 -3.41
CA ASP A 330 -6.68 21.22 -2.80
C ASP A 330 -7.60 20.24 -2.02
N VAL A 331 -8.28 20.77 -1.01
CA VAL A 331 -9.05 20.00 0.00
C VAL A 331 -10.55 20.25 -0.12
N LEU A 332 -10.93 21.49 -0.41
CA LEU A 332 -12.30 22.00 -0.49
C LEU A 332 -12.56 22.66 -1.85
N ARG A 333 -13.83 22.65 -2.26
CA ARG A 333 -14.35 23.47 -3.37
C ARG A 333 -14.66 24.88 -2.88
N LYS A 334 -14.92 25.81 -3.80
CA LYS A 334 -15.16 27.25 -3.53
C LYS A 334 -16.29 27.56 -2.55
N ASP A 335 -17.24 26.65 -2.38
CA ASP A 335 -18.36 26.74 -1.44
C ASP A 335 -18.05 26.14 -0.04
N GLY A 336 -16.82 25.65 0.17
CA GLY A 336 -16.41 24.95 1.40
C GLY A 336 -16.77 23.46 1.43
N THR A 337 -17.34 22.89 0.35
CA THR A 337 -17.61 21.45 0.30
C THR A 337 -16.31 20.64 0.11
N PRO A 338 -16.08 19.54 0.85
CA PRO A 338 -14.88 18.73 0.66
C PRO A 338 -14.80 18.12 -0.74
N TYR A 339 -13.61 18.18 -1.35
CA TYR A 339 -13.30 17.41 -2.56
C TYR A 339 -13.42 15.89 -2.27
N LEU A 340 -12.76 15.44 -1.20
CA LEU A 340 -12.91 14.09 -0.65
C LEU A 340 -13.33 14.17 0.82
N LYS A 341 -14.63 13.99 1.07
CA LYS A 341 -15.23 14.06 2.42
C LYS A 341 -14.48 13.20 3.45
N GLN A 342 -14.03 12.00 3.06
CA GLN A 342 -13.29 11.09 3.95
C GLN A 342 -11.98 11.67 4.50
N GLU A 343 -11.30 12.53 3.73
CA GLU A 343 -10.07 13.19 4.17
C GLU A 343 -10.38 14.24 5.24
N VAL A 344 -11.43 15.04 5.03
CA VAL A 344 -11.90 16.04 6.00
C VAL A 344 -12.42 15.40 7.30
N GLU A 345 -13.11 14.25 7.24
CA GLU A 345 -13.49 13.51 8.45
C GLU A 345 -12.27 12.89 9.17
N LEU A 346 -11.23 12.46 8.44
CA LEU A 346 -9.96 12.01 9.04
C LEU A 346 -9.23 13.18 9.75
N ILE A 347 -9.19 14.37 9.14
CA ILE A 347 -8.60 15.57 9.75
C ILE A 347 -9.31 15.87 11.07
N LYS A 348 -10.65 15.98 11.07
CA LYS A 348 -11.46 16.15 12.30
C LYS A 348 -11.17 15.08 13.36
N GLN A 349 -11.07 13.82 12.95
CA GLN A 349 -10.78 12.70 13.85
C GLN A 349 -9.40 12.83 14.51
N LEU A 350 -8.35 13.16 13.73
CA LEU A 350 -6.98 13.22 14.22
C LEU A 350 -6.69 14.52 15.01
N THR A 351 -7.36 15.63 14.69
CA THR A 351 -7.27 16.88 15.47
C THR A 351 -8.18 16.89 16.70
N GLY A 352 -9.17 15.99 16.76
CA GLY A 352 -10.15 15.94 17.84
C GLY A 352 -11.25 16.99 17.72
N LYS A 353 -11.46 17.56 16.51
CA LYS A 353 -12.51 18.55 16.26
C LYS A 353 -13.89 17.89 16.38
N LYS A 354 -14.49 18.04 17.57
CA LYS A 354 -15.92 17.81 17.78
C LYS A 354 -16.72 18.80 16.93
N GLY A 355 -17.14 18.40 15.74
CA GLY A 355 -18.17 19.13 15.02
C GLY A 355 -19.47 19.18 15.84
N LYS A 356 -20.36 20.14 15.53
CA LYS A 356 -21.79 19.86 15.71
C LYS A 356 -22.07 18.53 15.03
N PRO A 357 -22.84 17.60 15.62
CA PRO A 357 -23.16 16.35 14.96
C PRO A 357 -24.07 16.63 13.76
N ALA A 358 -23.44 16.81 12.59
CA ALA A 358 -23.73 15.87 11.53
C ALA A 358 -23.65 14.48 12.18
N SER A 359 -24.79 13.81 12.31
CA SER A 359 -24.82 12.40 12.71
C SER A 359 -23.77 11.71 11.83
N PRO A 360 -22.74 11.08 12.42
CA PRO A 360 -21.63 10.56 11.63
C PRO A 360 -22.24 9.57 10.66
N ARG A 361 -22.24 9.84 9.34
CA ARG A 361 -22.96 8.91 8.43
C ARG A 361 -22.10 7.65 8.27
N TYR A 362 -22.37 6.46 8.84
CA TYR A 362 -23.57 5.84 9.44
C TYR A 362 -24.92 6.45 9.02
N PHE A 363 -25.63 5.78 8.11
CA PHE A 363 -27.07 5.79 8.23
C PHE A 363 -27.50 5.11 9.55
N ASN A 364 -27.34 5.85 10.66
CA ASN A 364 -28.42 6.08 11.59
C ASN A 364 -29.59 6.70 10.80
N TYR A 365 -30.24 5.83 10.02
CA TYR A 365 -31.64 5.59 10.26
C TYR A 365 -31.82 5.51 11.78
N GLN A 366 -32.68 6.33 12.38
CA GLN A 366 -33.08 6.07 13.78
C GLN A 366 -34.03 4.86 13.82
N VAL A 367 -33.46 3.67 13.60
CA VAL A 367 -33.51 2.70 14.70
C VAL A 367 -32.71 3.37 15.81
N SER A 368 -33.43 3.79 16.85
CA SER A 368 -33.05 4.85 17.77
C SER A 368 -32.06 4.34 18.83
N LYS A 369 -32.29 4.62 20.11
CA LYS A 369 -31.71 3.77 21.17
C LYS A 369 -32.32 2.35 21.19
N ALA A 370 -33.25 2.04 20.29
CA ALA A 370 -33.63 0.69 19.92
C ALA A 370 -33.16 0.35 18.48
N GLY A 371 -32.28 -0.64 18.33
CA GLY A 371 -32.19 -1.43 17.09
C GLY A 371 -30.90 -1.38 16.26
N SER A 372 -29.71 -1.59 16.85
CA SER A 372 -28.52 -1.99 16.06
C SER A 372 -28.85 -3.22 15.19
N LEU A 373 -28.42 -3.23 13.93
CA LEU A 373 -28.61 -4.38 13.04
C LEU A 373 -27.88 -5.61 13.58
N LYS A 374 -28.58 -6.74 13.69
CA LYS A 374 -28.05 -7.98 14.29
C LYS A 374 -27.13 -8.79 13.37
N THR A 375 -27.14 -8.53 12.08
CA THR A 375 -26.40 -9.32 11.06
C THR A 375 -25.75 -8.42 10.02
N ILE A 376 -24.61 -8.86 9.50
CA ILE A 376 -23.85 -8.15 8.45
C ILE A 376 -24.65 -8.16 7.14
N LYS A 377 -25.36 -9.25 6.83
CA LYS A 377 -26.27 -9.39 5.68
C LYS A 377 -27.41 -8.36 5.70
N ALA A 378 -27.93 -7.97 6.86
CA ALA A 378 -28.93 -6.91 6.93
C ALA A 378 -28.33 -5.56 6.48
N ALA A 379 -27.10 -5.26 6.91
CA ALA A 379 -26.39 -4.07 6.44
C ALA A 379 -26.05 -4.16 4.93
N ALA A 380 -25.58 -5.32 4.46
CA ALA A 380 -25.25 -5.59 3.07
C ALA A 380 -26.46 -5.55 2.09
N THR A 381 -27.67 -5.63 2.62
CA THR A 381 -28.94 -5.46 1.88
C THR A 381 -29.37 -4.00 1.80
N LEU A 382 -28.93 -3.15 2.72
CA LEU A 382 -29.27 -1.72 2.80
C LEU A 382 -28.18 -0.79 2.24
N ALA A 383 -26.95 -1.31 2.07
CA ALA A 383 -25.80 -0.52 1.67
C ALA A 383 -25.94 0.10 0.26
N SER A 384 -25.38 1.31 0.12
CA SER A 384 -25.32 2.08 -1.12
C SER A 384 -23.88 2.55 -1.42
N PRO A 385 -23.55 2.88 -2.68
CA PRO A 385 -22.19 3.31 -3.07
C PRO A 385 -21.65 4.48 -2.22
N GLY A 386 -20.54 4.25 -1.51
CA GLY A 386 -19.95 5.19 -0.55
C GLY A 386 -20.25 4.89 0.93
N ASP A 387 -21.11 3.92 1.25
CA ASP A 387 -21.40 3.53 2.63
C ASP A 387 -20.25 2.74 3.28
N THR A 388 -20.19 2.80 4.62
CA THR A 388 -19.26 2.01 5.43
C THR A 388 -20.01 1.19 6.48
N ILE A 389 -19.99 -0.13 6.34
CA ILE A 389 -20.49 -1.09 7.32
C ILE A 389 -19.37 -1.35 8.34
N THR A 390 -19.49 -0.76 9.52
CA THR A 390 -18.58 -1.05 10.64
C THR A 390 -19.19 -2.14 11.52
N VAL A 391 -18.53 -3.28 11.65
CA VAL A 391 -19.01 -4.46 12.40
C VAL A 391 -18.29 -4.57 13.74
N HIS A 392 -19.06 -4.68 14.83
CA HIS A 392 -18.56 -4.83 16.19
C HIS A 392 -18.28 -6.29 16.56
N GLY A 393 -17.46 -6.51 17.58
CA GLY A 393 -16.89 -7.81 17.94
C GLY A 393 -17.91 -8.91 18.21
N GLY A 394 -17.69 -10.09 17.63
CA GLY A 394 -18.61 -11.21 17.72
C GLY A 394 -18.36 -12.30 16.68
N VAL A 395 -19.17 -13.37 16.75
CA VAL A 395 -19.18 -14.47 15.78
C VAL A 395 -20.49 -14.42 14.98
N TYR A 396 -20.38 -14.07 13.71
CA TYR A 396 -21.49 -13.86 12.79
C TYR A 396 -21.67 -15.10 11.91
N ARG A 397 -22.68 -15.91 12.24
CA ARG A 397 -22.97 -17.19 11.59
C ARG A 397 -23.92 -16.98 10.41
N GLU A 398 -23.37 -16.45 9.32
CA GLU A 398 -24.18 -16.00 8.19
C GLU A 398 -23.44 -16.09 6.84
N TYR A 399 -24.21 -15.88 5.76
CA TYR A 399 -23.73 -15.70 4.40
C TYR A 399 -23.99 -14.24 4.00
N VAL A 400 -22.93 -13.45 3.91
CA VAL A 400 -22.98 -12.04 3.55
C VAL A 400 -22.96 -11.91 2.03
N ASP A 401 -23.95 -11.20 1.51
CA ASP A 401 -24.34 -11.21 0.10
C ASP A 401 -24.66 -9.77 -0.33
N PRO A 402 -23.62 -8.97 -0.67
CA PRO A 402 -23.78 -7.55 -1.00
C PRO A 402 -24.70 -7.35 -2.20
N LYS A 403 -25.72 -6.51 -2.04
CA LYS A 403 -26.76 -6.28 -3.07
C LYS A 403 -26.46 -5.16 -4.05
N THR A 404 -25.44 -4.37 -3.75
CA THR A 404 -24.96 -3.21 -4.50
C THR A 404 -23.43 -3.21 -4.47
N GLY A 405 -22.82 -2.72 -5.54
CA GLY A 405 -21.38 -2.37 -5.56
C GLY A 405 -21.16 -0.89 -5.22
N GLY A 406 -19.90 -0.51 -5.01
CA GLY A 406 -19.47 0.88 -5.18
C GLY A 406 -19.44 1.28 -6.66
N THR A 407 -19.43 2.58 -6.96
CA THR A 407 -19.43 3.08 -8.36
C THR A 407 -18.06 3.48 -8.89
N ALA A 408 -17.09 3.73 -8.01
CA ALA A 408 -15.72 4.11 -8.36
C ALA A 408 -14.78 3.90 -7.15
N GLU A 409 -13.47 4.10 -7.36
CA GLU A 409 -12.43 3.95 -6.34
C GLU A 409 -12.65 4.79 -5.08
N ASN A 410 -13.14 6.02 -5.24
CA ASN A 410 -13.50 6.95 -4.16
C ASN A 410 -14.93 6.75 -3.61
N ARG A 411 -15.66 5.75 -4.13
CA ARG A 411 -17.11 5.53 -3.97
C ARG A 411 -17.42 4.06 -3.65
N ARG A 412 -16.48 3.42 -2.96
CA ARG A 412 -16.52 2.03 -2.49
C ARG A 412 -17.65 1.77 -1.49
N ILE A 413 -18.04 0.51 -1.33
CA ILE A 413 -18.79 0.06 -0.14
C ILE A 413 -17.81 -0.67 0.77
N VAL A 414 -17.59 -0.13 1.97
CA VAL A 414 -16.52 -0.57 2.87
C VAL A 414 -17.11 -1.38 4.02
N TYR A 415 -16.88 -2.68 4.03
CA TYR A 415 -17.09 -3.56 5.17
C TYR A 415 -15.80 -3.58 5.99
N ARG A 416 -15.87 -3.21 7.26
CA ARG A 416 -14.70 -3.19 8.15
C ARG A 416 -15.04 -3.63 9.56
N VAL A 417 -14.07 -4.20 10.24
CA VAL A 417 -14.13 -4.45 11.68
C VAL A 417 -13.96 -3.15 12.47
N ALA A 418 -14.67 -3.04 13.59
CA ALA A 418 -14.55 -1.93 14.53
C ALA A 418 -13.17 -1.89 15.21
N LYS A 419 -12.69 -0.69 15.54
CA LYS A 419 -11.30 -0.49 15.99
C LYS A 419 -11.03 -1.24 17.30
N ASN A 420 -9.99 -2.07 17.29
CA ASN A 420 -9.53 -2.92 18.40
C ASN A 420 -10.50 -4.07 18.78
N GLU A 421 -11.48 -4.40 17.92
CA GLU A 421 -12.41 -5.52 18.13
C GLU A 421 -12.04 -6.70 17.19
N LYS A 422 -12.47 -7.93 17.52
CA LYS A 422 -12.33 -9.10 16.62
C LYS A 422 -13.71 -9.59 16.16
N VAL A 423 -13.88 -9.69 14.85
CA VAL A 423 -15.10 -10.21 14.20
C VAL A 423 -14.75 -11.47 13.43
N ILE A 424 -15.59 -12.49 13.59
CA ILE A 424 -15.45 -13.77 12.89
C ILE A 424 -16.73 -14.04 12.10
N ILE A 425 -16.65 -14.10 10.78
CA ILE A 425 -17.76 -14.58 9.93
C ILE A 425 -17.59 -16.09 9.75
N LYS A 426 -18.65 -16.87 10.00
CA LYS A 426 -18.62 -18.34 9.92
C LYS A 426 -19.69 -18.94 9.03
N GLY A 427 -19.29 -19.86 8.15
CA GLY A 427 -20.18 -20.70 7.35
C GLY A 427 -20.79 -21.88 8.14
N SER A 428 -20.43 -22.03 9.42
CA SER A 428 -20.79 -23.15 10.30
C SER A 428 -21.79 -22.80 11.41
N GLU A 429 -22.47 -23.83 11.94
CA GLU A 429 -23.32 -23.74 13.14
C GLU A 429 -22.80 -24.58 14.31
N ILE A 430 -23.15 -24.18 15.54
CA ILE A 430 -22.82 -24.94 16.77
C ILE A 430 -23.81 -26.10 16.91
N ILE A 431 -23.32 -27.30 17.23
CA ILE A 431 -24.16 -28.45 17.57
C ILE A 431 -23.92 -28.84 19.04
N LYS A 432 -24.99 -29.01 19.80
CA LYS A 432 -24.94 -29.45 21.22
C LYS A 432 -25.65 -30.77 21.49
N ASP A 433 -26.65 -31.13 20.70
CA ASP A 433 -27.47 -32.34 20.91
C ASP A 433 -26.84 -33.64 20.41
N TRP A 434 -25.51 -33.76 20.54
CA TRP A 434 -24.76 -34.97 20.22
C TRP A 434 -25.16 -36.11 21.17
N LYS A 435 -25.70 -37.18 20.59
CA LYS A 435 -26.08 -38.41 21.31
C LYS A 435 -24.94 -39.44 21.18
N LYS A 436 -24.61 -40.15 22.26
CA LYS A 436 -23.58 -41.20 22.19
C LYS A 436 -24.10 -42.39 21.39
N SER A 437 -23.29 -42.88 20.45
CA SER A 437 -23.66 -43.92 19.48
C SER A 437 -22.49 -44.90 19.37
N GLY A 438 -22.43 -45.86 20.30
CA GLY A 438 -21.27 -46.77 20.43
C GLY A 438 -19.98 -46.01 20.81
N PRO A 439 -18.88 -46.15 20.04
CA PRO A 439 -17.60 -45.48 20.32
C PRO A 439 -17.58 -44.00 19.87
N PHE A 440 -18.49 -43.59 18.99
CA PHE A 440 -18.58 -42.23 18.45
C PHE A 440 -19.87 -41.51 18.90
N TRP A 441 -20.01 -40.26 18.47
CA TRP A 441 -21.18 -39.42 18.75
C TRP A 441 -21.98 -39.20 17.48
N GLN A 442 -23.30 -39.02 17.59
CA GLN A 442 -24.23 -38.78 16.49
C GLN A 442 -25.02 -37.49 16.72
N ALA A 443 -25.00 -36.60 15.74
CA ALA A 443 -25.99 -35.54 15.56
C ALA A 443 -27.03 -35.98 14.53
N THR A 444 -28.25 -35.47 14.61
CA THR A 444 -29.28 -35.71 13.60
C THR A 444 -30.17 -34.48 13.48
N LEU A 445 -30.25 -33.93 12.27
CA LEU A 445 -30.87 -32.66 11.92
C LEU A 445 -31.91 -32.90 10.82
N PRO A 446 -33.01 -32.13 10.76
CA PRO A 446 -33.89 -32.15 9.58
C PRO A 446 -33.16 -31.52 8.39
N ASP A 447 -33.36 -32.01 7.17
CA ASP A 447 -32.68 -31.49 5.97
C ASP A 447 -32.96 -30.00 5.73
N SER A 448 -34.14 -29.53 6.16
CA SER A 448 -34.55 -28.12 6.14
C SER A 448 -33.64 -27.17 6.93
N PHE A 449 -32.80 -27.68 7.86
CA PHE A 449 -31.75 -26.90 8.55
C PHE A 449 -30.73 -26.32 7.56
N PHE A 450 -30.48 -27.01 6.46
CA PHE A 450 -29.53 -26.61 5.40
C PHE A 450 -30.21 -25.85 4.25
N GLY A 451 -31.55 -25.82 4.21
CA GLY A 451 -32.32 -25.15 3.17
C GLY A 451 -32.07 -25.74 1.78
N LYS A 452 -31.55 -24.94 0.85
CA LYS A 452 -31.28 -25.36 -0.53
C LYS A 452 -29.90 -26.02 -0.74
N TYR A 453 -29.03 -26.03 0.27
CA TYR A 453 -27.63 -26.44 0.10
C TYR A 453 -27.17 -27.22 1.33
N ASN A 454 -27.06 -28.53 1.21
CA ASN A 454 -26.63 -29.42 2.31
C ASN A 454 -25.19 -29.91 2.08
N PRO A 455 -24.20 -29.46 2.88
CA PRO A 455 -22.81 -29.89 2.76
C PRO A 455 -22.56 -31.38 2.99
N TYR A 456 -23.52 -32.12 3.56
CA TYR A 456 -23.43 -33.56 3.80
C TYR A 456 -24.11 -34.40 2.71
N ARG A 457 -24.50 -33.74 1.61
CA ARG A 457 -25.08 -34.33 0.40
C ARG A 457 -24.46 -33.76 -0.88
N GLU A 458 -23.91 -32.55 -0.83
CA GLU A 458 -23.16 -31.96 -1.93
C GLU A 458 -21.77 -32.60 -2.01
N GLU A 459 -21.64 -33.55 -2.94
CA GLU A 459 -20.36 -34.15 -3.33
C GLU A 459 -19.41 -33.11 -3.94
N ILE A 460 -18.12 -33.21 -3.63
CA ILE A 460 -17.08 -32.39 -4.28
C ILE A 460 -16.88 -32.92 -5.70
N LYS A 461 -16.97 -32.03 -6.70
CA LYS A 461 -16.94 -32.40 -8.13
C LYS A 461 -16.71 -31.19 -9.03
N GLY A 462 -16.15 -31.43 -10.21
CA GLY A 462 -16.08 -30.48 -11.31
C GLY A 462 -15.06 -30.91 -12.36
N ASP A 463 -14.80 -30.04 -13.34
CA ASP A 463 -13.73 -30.30 -14.32
C ASP A 463 -12.36 -30.42 -13.61
N TRP A 464 -11.52 -31.33 -14.09
CA TRP A 464 -10.19 -31.72 -13.56
C TRP A 464 -10.13 -32.12 -12.07
N PHE A 465 -11.26 -32.47 -11.44
CA PHE A 465 -11.31 -33.06 -10.11
C PHE A 465 -10.90 -34.55 -10.09
N ASP A 466 -10.25 -34.99 -9.02
CA ASP A 466 -9.89 -36.39 -8.73
C ASP A 466 -10.42 -36.79 -7.35
N ASP A 467 -11.43 -37.67 -7.35
CA ASP A 467 -12.12 -38.17 -6.14
C ASP A 467 -11.33 -39.29 -5.42
N LYS A 468 -10.19 -39.73 -5.96
CA LYS A 468 -9.41 -40.87 -5.45
C LYS A 468 -10.24 -42.14 -5.25
N GLY A 469 -11.27 -42.33 -6.08
CA GLY A 469 -12.19 -43.47 -6.06
C GLY A 469 -13.22 -43.48 -4.92
N TRP A 470 -13.51 -42.35 -4.28
CA TRP A 470 -14.60 -42.25 -3.30
C TRP A 470 -15.19 -40.84 -3.18
N LYS A 471 -16.46 -40.75 -2.78
CA LYS A 471 -17.20 -39.49 -2.66
C LYS A 471 -16.89 -38.74 -1.36
N GLN A 472 -16.19 -37.60 -1.46
CA GLN A 472 -16.09 -36.60 -0.39
C GLN A 472 -17.19 -35.54 -0.57
N HIS A 473 -17.60 -34.88 0.52
CA HIS A 473 -18.66 -33.87 0.51
C HIS A 473 -18.13 -32.50 0.93
N THR A 474 -18.82 -31.39 0.64
CA THR A 474 -18.38 -30.04 1.06
C THR A 474 -18.48 -29.80 2.58
N GLY A 475 -19.02 -30.76 3.32
CA GLY A 475 -19.13 -30.78 4.78
C GLY A 475 -17.79 -30.89 5.52
N ALA A 476 -17.85 -30.51 6.79
CA ALA A 476 -16.76 -30.65 7.76
C ALA A 476 -17.35 -30.59 9.18
N VAL A 477 -16.79 -31.37 10.12
CA VAL A 477 -17.10 -31.26 11.55
C VAL A 477 -15.90 -30.63 12.25
N TYR A 478 -16.14 -29.80 13.27
CA TYR A 478 -15.09 -29.10 14.00
C TYR A 478 -15.15 -29.38 15.50
N LEU A 479 -13.99 -29.43 16.15
CA LEU A 479 -13.80 -29.47 17.60
C LEU A 479 -12.86 -28.34 18.02
N ASN A 480 -13.33 -27.45 18.90
CA ASN A 480 -12.62 -26.29 19.41
C ASN A 480 -11.90 -25.48 18.31
N GLY A 481 -12.60 -25.29 17.18
CA GLY A 481 -12.15 -24.54 16.01
C GLY A 481 -11.44 -25.35 14.92
N LYS A 482 -10.84 -26.51 15.25
CA LYS A 482 -10.12 -27.36 14.28
C LYS A 482 -11.06 -28.36 13.60
N TRP A 483 -10.89 -28.58 12.30
CA TRP A 483 -11.66 -29.60 11.57
C TRP A 483 -11.26 -31.04 11.95
N LEU A 484 -12.23 -31.94 11.82
CA LEU A 484 -12.07 -33.40 11.81
C LEU A 484 -11.99 -33.87 10.36
N MET A 485 -11.31 -35.00 10.15
CA MET A 485 -11.13 -35.61 8.83
C MET A 485 -12.39 -36.36 8.38
N GLU A 486 -12.73 -36.31 7.09
CA GLU A 486 -13.83 -37.09 6.52
C GLU A 486 -13.38 -38.54 6.26
N CYS A 487 -14.22 -39.53 6.55
CA CYS A 487 -13.96 -40.94 6.26
C CYS A 487 -15.10 -41.57 5.45
N ARG A 488 -14.82 -42.67 4.74
CA ARG A 488 -15.73 -43.26 3.74
C ARG A 488 -16.97 -43.89 4.34
N ASN A 489 -16.88 -44.38 5.58
CA ASN A 489 -17.92 -45.18 6.22
C ASN A 489 -17.73 -45.29 7.74
N LYS A 490 -18.73 -45.86 8.42
CA LYS A 490 -18.75 -46.08 9.88
C LYS A 490 -17.70 -47.08 10.40
N ILE A 491 -17.13 -47.95 9.55
CA ILE A 491 -16.09 -48.89 9.94
C ILE A 491 -14.76 -48.14 10.09
N GLU A 492 -14.39 -47.29 9.12
CA GLU A 492 -13.24 -46.39 9.23
C GLU A 492 -13.39 -45.46 10.45
N LEU A 493 -14.56 -44.84 10.65
CA LEU A 493 -14.85 -43.99 11.82
C LEU A 493 -14.66 -44.70 13.18
N SER A 494 -14.91 -46.01 13.23
CA SER A 494 -14.75 -46.82 14.44
C SER A 494 -13.28 -47.00 14.83
N ALA A 495 -12.37 -46.95 13.86
CA ALA A 495 -10.93 -47.13 14.06
C ALA A 495 -10.17 -45.81 14.22
N MET A 496 -10.71 -44.68 13.74
CA MET A 496 -9.97 -43.43 13.58
C MET A 496 -10.50 -42.30 14.48
N PRO A 497 -9.72 -41.80 15.46
CA PRO A 497 -10.07 -40.60 16.23
C PRO A 497 -9.93 -39.33 15.38
N ASN A 498 -10.65 -38.28 15.75
CA ASN A 498 -10.74 -36.99 15.03
C ASN A 498 -11.25 -37.12 13.58
N HIS A 499 -12.09 -38.12 13.32
CA HIS A 499 -12.76 -38.34 12.03
C HIS A 499 -14.28 -38.18 12.14
N TRP A 500 -14.96 -37.97 11.01
CA TRP A 500 -16.42 -37.91 10.89
C TRP A 500 -16.92 -38.59 9.60
N TYR A 501 -18.20 -38.96 9.61
CA TYR A 501 -18.95 -39.54 8.49
C TYR A 501 -20.40 -39.03 8.53
N ALA A 502 -21.10 -38.96 7.39
CA ALA A 502 -22.51 -38.54 7.36
C ALA A 502 -23.36 -39.35 6.38
N GLU A 503 -24.67 -39.32 6.62
CA GLU A 503 -25.72 -39.76 5.71
C GLU A 503 -26.76 -38.64 5.61
N ALA A 504 -27.07 -38.18 4.41
CA ALA A 504 -28.13 -37.22 4.15
C ALA A 504 -29.16 -37.82 3.18
N ASP A 505 -30.38 -38.05 3.68
CA ASP A 505 -31.53 -38.43 2.85
C ASP A 505 -32.39 -37.20 2.52
N LYS A 506 -33.67 -37.36 2.19
CA LYS A 506 -34.56 -36.24 1.82
C LYS A 506 -35.10 -35.48 3.02
N ASP A 507 -35.16 -36.13 4.18
CA ASP A 507 -35.86 -35.62 5.36
C ASP A 507 -34.88 -35.28 6.49
N SER A 508 -33.75 -35.98 6.54
CA SER A 508 -32.78 -35.91 7.64
C SER A 508 -31.32 -35.95 7.18
N THR A 509 -30.46 -35.35 7.99
CA THR A 509 -29.00 -35.49 7.93
C THR A 509 -28.51 -36.05 9.25
N ARG A 510 -27.83 -37.20 9.20
CA ARG A 510 -27.19 -37.87 10.33
C ARG A 510 -25.68 -37.70 10.20
N ILE A 511 -25.03 -37.15 11.22
CA ILE A 511 -23.58 -36.93 11.23
C ILE A 511 -23.01 -37.70 12.42
N TRP A 512 -22.03 -38.57 12.17
CA TRP A 512 -21.27 -39.28 13.20
C TRP A 512 -19.86 -38.73 13.29
N ALA A 513 -19.33 -38.56 14.49
CA ALA A 513 -17.99 -38.02 14.72
C ALA A 513 -17.31 -38.68 15.93
N ASN A 514 -16.04 -39.04 15.75
CA ASN A 514 -15.18 -39.63 16.77
C ASN A 514 -14.26 -38.54 17.34
N PHE A 515 -14.69 -37.89 18.42
CA PHE A 515 -14.00 -36.75 19.03
C PHE A 515 -12.78 -37.12 19.91
N GLY A 516 -12.14 -38.27 19.68
CA GLY A 516 -10.87 -38.63 20.33
C GLY A 516 -10.91 -38.73 21.86
N GLY A 517 -12.09 -38.96 22.44
CA GLY A 517 -12.32 -38.99 23.89
C GLY A 517 -12.97 -37.73 24.47
N ALA A 518 -13.05 -36.62 23.73
CA ALA A 518 -13.75 -35.41 24.17
C ALA A 518 -15.29 -35.61 24.19
N ASP A 519 -15.97 -34.82 25.04
CA ASP A 519 -17.44 -34.78 25.14
C ASP A 519 -17.96 -33.57 24.34
N PRO A 520 -18.47 -33.76 23.12
CA PRO A 520 -18.80 -32.66 22.19
C PRO A 520 -19.98 -31.79 22.65
N ARG A 521 -20.71 -32.24 23.68
CA ARG A 521 -21.76 -31.46 24.35
C ARG A 521 -21.16 -30.40 25.26
N LYS A 522 -19.98 -30.66 25.84
CA LYS A 522 -19.25 -29.71 26.70
C LYS A 522 -18.41 -28.76 25.84
N GLU A 523 -17.58 -29.33 24.97
CA GLU A 523 -16.68 -28.60 24.06
C GLU A 523 -17.43 -27.72 23.04
N LEU A 524 -16.72 -26.82 22.37
CA LEU A 524 -17.24 -26.15 21.18
C LEU A 524 -17.14 -27.12 20.00
N THR A 525 -18.27 -27.65 19.55
CA THR A 525 -18.35 -28.37 18.27
C THR A 525 -19.23 -27.64 17.27
N GLU A 526 -18.78 -27.63 16.02
CA GLU A 526 -19.40 -26.90 14.93
C GLU A 526 -19.49 -27.79 13.68
N ILE A 527 -20.43 -27.50 12.78
CA ILE A 527 -20.60 -28.20 11.50
C ILE A 527 -20.72 -27.20 10.35
N ASN A 528 -20.20 -27.52 9.17
CA ASN A 528 -20.40 -26.72 7.95
C ASN A 528 -21.89 -26.65 7.57
N VAL A 529 -22.37 -25.47 7.17
CA VAL A 529 -23.76 -25.26 6.71
C VAL A 529 -23.85 -24.45 5.41
N ARG A 530 -23.02 -23.40 5.25
CA ARG A 530 -23.12 -22.44 4.15
C ARG A 530 -22.00 -22.61 3.12
N LYS A 531 -22.33 -22.45 1.82
CA LYS A 531 -21.39 -22.58 0.69
C LYS A 531 -20.22 -21.59 0.72
N SER A 532 -20.37 -20.48 1.44
CA SER A 532 -19.42 -19.36 1.54
C SER A 532 -19.79 -18.47 2.75
N CYS A 533 -18.92 -17.53 3.11
CA CYS A 533 -19.15 -16.55 4.18
C CYS A 533 -19.41 -15.14 3.64
N PHE A 534 -18.71 -14.71 2.60
CA PHE A 534 -18.84 -13.36 2.01
C PHE A 534 -18.72 -13.42 0.48
N TYR A 535 -19.84 -13.47 -0.24
CA TYR A 535 -19.86 -13.62 -1.69
C TYR A 535 -21.13 -12.99 -2.27
N PRO A 536 -21.05 -12.09 -3.26
CA PRO A 536 -22.24 -11.52 -3.88
C PRO A 536 -22.93 -12.56 -4.77
N ALA A 537 -24.25 -12.71 -4.63
CA ALA A 537 -25.05 -13.60 -5.48
C ALA A 537 -25.34 -13.01 -6.89
N LYS A 538 -24.53 -12.05 -7.35
CA LYS A 538 -24.60 -11.39 -8.66
C LYS A 538 -23.21 -10.92 -9.09
N THR A 539 -23.01 -10.86 -10.41
CA THR A 539 -21.85 -10.24 -11.05
C THR A 539 -21.89 -8.71 -10.98
N ALA A 540 -20.79 -8.05 -11.37
CA ALA A 540 -20.64 -6.59 -11.44
C ALA A 540 -20.91 -5.81 -10.12
N ILE A 541 -20.86 -6.50 -8.98
CA ILE A 541 -20.88 -5.90 -7.64
C ILE A 541 -19.50 -5.30 -7.35
N ASN A 542 -19.19 -4.20 -8.04
CA ASN A 542 -17.85 -3.60 -8.10
C ASN A 542 -17.46 -2.86 -6.80
N TYR A 543 -16.17 -2.52 -6.68
CA TYR A 543 -15.64 -1.57 -5.68
C TYR A 543 -16.07 -1.85 -4.23
N ILE A 544 -16.13 -3.12 -3.82
CA ILE A 544 -16.26 -3.49 -2.41
C ILE A 544 -14.88 -3.44 -1.73
N THR A 545 -14.84 -3.06 -0.45
CA THR A 545 -13.68 -3.29 0.42
C THR A 545 -14.10 -4.16 1.60
N VAL A 546 -13.32 -5.20 1.92
CA VAL A 546 -13.49 -6.04 3.11
C VAL A 546 -12.19 -5.98 3.91
N SER A 547 -12.24 -5.42 5.12
CA SER A 547 -11.04 -5.10 5.92
C SER A 547 -11.12 -5.60 7.37
N GLY A 548 -10.17 -6.44 7.78
CA GLY A 548 -9.92 -6.80 9.18
C GLY A 548 -10.69 -8.01 9.75
N PHE A 549 -11.41 -8.79 8.94
CA PHE A 549 -12.24 -9.89 9.42
C PHE A 549 -11.48 -11.22 9.53
N THR A 550 -11.83 -12.06 10.52
CA THR A 550 -11.64 -13.51 10.36
C THR A 550 -12.82 -14.07 9.57
N ILE A 551 -12.57 -14.89 8.53
CA ILE A 551 -13.60 -15.49 7.67
C ILE A 551 -13.32 -16.98 7.57
N SER A 552 -14.24 -17.83 8.05
CA SER A 552 -13.87 -19.24 8.30
C SER A 552 -15.01 -20.26 8.24
N GLN A 553 -14.63 -21.54 8.11
CA GLN A 553 -15.52 -22.72 8.17
C GLN A 553 -16.61 -22.66 7.09
N ALA A 554 -16.18 -22.72 5.83
CA ALA A 554 -17.02 -22.59 4.64
C ALA A 554 -17.09 -23.90 3.83
N ALA A 555 -18.29 -24.22 3.34
CA ALA A 555 -18.57 -25.41 2.53
C ALA A 555 -18.47 -25.11 1.02
N THR A 556 -17.35 -24.55 0.57
CA THR A 556 -17.12 -24.31 -0.86
C THR A 556 -17.00 -25.64 -1.62
N ASN A 557 -17.50 -25.72 -2.85
CA ASN A 557 -17.20 -26.81 -3.78
C ASN A 557 -15.95 -26.47 -4.62
N TRP A 558 -15.47 -27.44 -5.39
CA TRP A 558 -14.37 -27.32 -6.34
C TRP A 558 -14.60 -26.16 -7.31
N SER A 559 -13.55 -25.37 -7.55
CA SER A 559 -13.60 -24.14 -8.34
C SER A 559 -12.63 -24.23 -9.53
N PRO A 560 -12.94 -25.01 -10.58
CA PRO A 560 -12.12 -25.12 -11.80
C PRO A 560 -12.29 -23.86 -12.68
N PRO A 561 -11.44 -23.64 -13.69
CA PRO A 561 -11.47 -22.42 -14.51
C PRO A 561 -12.73 -22.27 -15.38
N THR A 562 -13.53 -23.32 -15.48
CA THR A 562 -14.72 -23.45 -16.33
C THR A 562 -16.04 -23.18 -15.61
N ALA A 563 -16.07 -23.15 -14.27
CA ALA A 563 -17.31 -22.99 -13.46
C ALA A 563 -17.32 -21.70 -12.61
N GLU A 564 -18.45 -21.35 -11.96
CA GLU A 564 -18.46 -20.31 -10.92
C GLU A 564 -17.45 -20.65 -9.81
N GLN A 565 -16.47 -19.77 -9.58
CA GLN A 565 -15.46 -20.00 -8.55
C GLN A 565 -15.88 -19.34 -7.24
N ILE A 566 -16.26 -20.16 -6.25
CA ILE A 566 -16.82 -19.73 -4.96
C ILE A 566 -15.83 -20.02 -3.83
N GLY A 567 -15.25 -18.96 -3.25
CA GLY A 567 -14.41 -19.05 -2.05
C GLY A 567 -15.19 -18.87 -0.75
N ALA A 568 -14.50 -18.98 0.39
CA ALA A 568 -15.01 -18.48 1.67
C ALA A 568 -15.30 -16.97 1.60
N ILE A 569 -14.49 -16.24 0.83
CA ILE A 569 -14.77 -14.90 0.30
C ILE A 569 -14.49 -14.86 -1.22
N GLY A 570 -15.22 -14.04 -1.98
CA GLY A 570 -14.89 -13.86 -3.40
C GLY A 570 -15.65 -12.70 -4.09
N THR A 571 -15.16 -12.32 -5.26
CA THR A 571 -15.56 -11.08 -5.96
C THR A 571 -16.67 -11.23 -7.00
N ASN A 572 -16.93 -12.47 -7.46
CA ASN A 572 -17.88 -12.88 -8.52
C ASN A 572 -17.95 -11.90 -9.71
N TRP A 573 -17.01 -12.03 -10.66
CA TRP A 573 -17.00 -11.29 -11.93
C TRP A 573 -17.32 -9.79 -11.80
N SER A 574 -16.41 -9.07 -11.15
CA SER A 574 -16.56 -7.64 -10.84
C SER A 574 -15.23 -6.92 -10.94
N LYS A 575 -15.23 -5.61 -10.65
CA LYS A 575 -14.04 -4.74 -10.71
C LYS A 575 -13.63 -4.21 -9.34
N GLY A 576 -12.33 -4.06 -9.11
CA GLY A 576 -11.81 -3.12 -8.11
C GLY A 576 -12.06 -3.49 -6.65
N TRP A 577 -12.31 -4.75 -6.30
CA TRP A 577 -12.38 -5.17 -4.89
C TRP A 577 -11.06 -4.94 -4.14
N ILE A 578 -11.15 -4.64 -2.85
CA ILE A 578 -10.02 -4.75 -1.91
C ILE A 578 -10.38 -5.77 -0.83
N ILE A 579 -9.57 -6.83 -0.69
CA ILE A 579 -9.64 -7.78 0.43
C ILE A 579 -8.35 -7.61 1.23
N GLU A 580 -8.46 -7.09 2.44
CA GLU A 580 -7.26 -6.71 3.21
C GLU A 580 -7.30 -6.99 4.71
N ASN A 581 -6.12 -7.23 5.28
CA ASN A 581 -5.92 -7.42 6.72
C ASN A 581 -6.80 -8.54 7.34
N CYS A 582 -7.28 -9.50 6.52
CA CYS A 582 -8.18 -10.56 6.94
C CYS A 582 -7.44 -11.87 7.28
N ASP A 583 -8.11 -12.72 8.03
CA ASP A 583 -7.66 -14.03 8.51
C ASP A 583 -8.64 -15.09 7.96
N ILE A 584 -8.26 -15.75 6.87
CA ILE A 584 -9.18 -16.50 6.00
C ILE A 584 -8.78 -17.98 5.97
N GLY A 585 -9.66 -18.88 6.46
CA GLY A 585 -9.29 -20.29 6.47
C GLY A 585 -10.31 -21.30 6.98
N TYR A 586 -9.98 -22.59 6.90
CA TYR A 586 -10.93 -23.70 7.04
C TYR A 586 -12.03 -23.67 5.97
N SER A 587 -11.64 -23.49 4.71
CA SER A 587 -12.55 -23.62 3.56
C SER A 587 -12.40 -25.01 2.92
N LYS A 588 -13.49 -25.71 2.61
CA LYS A 588 -13.39 -27.10 2.11
C LYS A 588 -12.74 -27.20 0.72
N CYS A 589 -12.71 -26.11 -0.05
CA CYS A 589 -11.94 -25.98 -1.29
C CYS A 589 -11.16 -24.65 -1.34
N ALA A 590 -11.79 -23.54 -1.76
CA ALA A 590 -11.10 -22.27 -2.03
C ALA A 590 -11.22 -21.25 -0.89
N GLY A 591 -10.13 -20.57 -0.53
CA GLY A 591 -10.11 -19.47 0.44
C GLY A 591 -10.72 -18.18 -0.14
N ILE A 592 -9.97 -17.53 -1.04
CA ILE A 592 -10.39 -16.34 -1.80
C ILE A 592 -10.65 -16.73 -3.25
N THR A 593 -11.74 -16.26 -3.86
CA THR A 593 -11.93 -16.34 -5.32
C THR A 593 -12.03 -14.99 -6.02
N LEU A 594 -11.22 -14.87 -7.09
CA LEU A 594 -11.21 -13.75 -8.05
C LEU A 594 -11.67 -14.24 -9.43
N GLY A 595 -12.63 -15.16 -9.49
CA GLY A 595 -12.90 -15.99 -10.66
C GLY A 595 -14.10 -15.58 -11.53
N LYS A 596 -14.39 -16.42 -12.52
CA LYS A 596 -15.57 -16.30 -13.38
C LYS A 596 -16.88 -16.53 -12.62
N TYR A 597 -17.93 -16.02 -13.24
CA TYR A 597 -19.35 -16.18 -12.95
C TYR A 597 -19.86 -17.58 -13.30
N SER A 598 -21.09 -17.90 -12.88
CA SER A 598 -21.80 -19.11 -13.33
C SER A 598 -22.45 -18.91 -14.69
N ASP A 599 -22.26 -19.86 -15.61
CA ASP A 599 -23.08 -19.98 -16.81
C ASP A 599 -23.59 -21.41 -17.04
N GLN A 600 -24.39 -21.61 -18.08
CA GLN A 600 -24.99 -22.92 -18.42
C GLN A 600 -23.98 -23.97 -18.92
N TYR A 601 -22.69 -23.65 -18.93
CA TYR A 601 -21.56 -24.50 -19.33
C TYR A 601 -20.57 -24.75 -18.17
N ASP A 602 -20.93 -24.35 -16.95
CA ASP A 602 -20.18 -24.66 -15.73
C ASP A 602 -19.96 -26.19 -15.61
N ASN A 603 -18.69 -26.62 -15.66
CA ASN A 603 -18.26 -28.03 -15.69
C ASN A 603 -18.72 -28.83 -16.92
N THR A 604 -18.84 -28.19 -18.10
CA THR A 604 -19.11 -28.90 -19.36
C THR A 604 -17.92 -28.85 -20.34
N SER A 605 -16.69 -28.62 -19.88
CA SER A 605 -15.52 -28.54 -20.78
C SER A 605 -14.98 -29.89 -21.21
N ALA A 606 -15.44 -30.98 -20.60
CA ALA A 606 -14.91 -32.34 -20.74
C ALA A 606 -13.40 -32.41 -20.48
N ASN A 607 -12.91 -31.64 -19.50
CA ASN A 607 -11.49 -31.52 -19.12
C ASN A 607 -10.57 -31.10 -20.28
N SER A 608 -11.10 -30.42 -21.31
CA SER A 608 -10.42 -30.22 -22.59
C SER A 608 -10.00 -28.76 -22.83
N ALA A 609 -8.88 -28.60 -23.56
CA ALA A 609 -8.41 -27.30 -24.02
C ALA A 609 -9.47 -26.56 -24.85
N ALA A 610 -10.18 -27.25 -25.75
CA ALA A 610 -11.27 -26.68 -26.55
C ALA A 610 -12.42 -26.16 -25.66
N GLY A 611 -12.84 -26.93 -24.66
CA GLY A 611 -13.89 -26.51 -23.72
C GLY A 611 -13.50 -25.30 -22.87
N TYR A 612 -12.20 -25.14 -22.55
CA TYR A 612 -11.73 -23.91 -21.91
C TYR A 612 -11.64 -22.73 -22.88
N ILE A 613 -11.17 -22.93 -24.13
CA ILE A 613 -11.18 -21.88 -25.18
C ILE A 613 -12.58 -21.29 -25.38
N GLU A 614 -13.61 -22.12 -25.48
CA GLU A 614 -14.99 -21.63 -25.57
C GLU A 614 -15.44 -20.89 -24.31
N THR A 615 -14.88 -21.21 -23.15
CA THR A 615 -15.13 -20.46 -21.90
C THR A 615 -14.45 -19.09 -21.91
N VAL A 616 -13.24 -18.97 -22.45
CA VAL A 616 -12.58 -17.67 -22.64
C VAL A 616 -13.38 -16.79 -23.61
N LYS A 617 -13.85 -17.35 -24.73
CA LYS A 617 -14.71 -16.63 -25.69
C LYS A 617 -15.98 -16.09 -25.04
N ARG A 618 -16.76 -16.96 -24.36
CA ARG A 618 -17.97 -16.54 -23.63
C ARG A 618 -17.69 -15.47 -22.58
N ALA A 619 -16.53 -15.52 -21.93
CA ALA A 619 -16.14 -14.50 -20.95
C ALA A 619 -15.81 -13.15 -21.61
N ILE A 620 -15.18 -13.12 -22.79
CA ILE A 620 -14.97 -11.90 -23.59
C ILE A 620 -16.34 -11.31 -23.98
N ASP A 621 -17.26 -12.14 -24.49
CA ASP A 621 -18.64 -11.74 -24.81
C ASP A 621 -19.39 -11.24 -23.55
N HIS A 622 -19.06 -11.77 -22.37
CA HIS A 622 -19.56 -11.33 -21.05
C HIS A 622 -18.71 -10.23 -20.38
N GLY A 623 -17.96 -9.47 -21.18
CA GLY A 623 -17.29 -8.24 -20.75
C GLY A 623 -15.95 -8.41 -20.04
N TRP A 624 -15.21 -9.50 -20.28
CA TRP A 624 -13.84 -9.66 -19.77
C TRP A 624 -12.90 -8.62 -20.38
N ASN A 625 -12.73 -7.48 -19.72
CA ASN A 625 -11.76 -6.43 -20.09
C ASN A 625 -11.42 -5.51 -18.91
N LYS A 626 -10.31 -4.76 -19.06
CA LYS A 626 -9.72 -3.82 -18.07
C LYS A 626 -10.68 -2.73 -17.57
N SER A 627 -11.75 -2.44 -18.34
CA SER A 627 -12.76 -1.45 -17.95
C SER A 627 -13.83 -2.01 -16.99
N ALA A 628 -14.10 -3.32 -17.02
CA ALA A 628 -15.27 -3.93 -16.39
C ALA A 628 -14.97 -5.04 -15.37
N VAL A 629 -13.83 -5.74 -15.48
CA VAL A 629 -13.51 -6.93 -14.66
C VAL A 629 -12.08 -6.86 -14.13
N GLY A 630 -11.86 -7.40 -12.93
CA GLY A 630 -10.54 -7.52 -12.30
C GLY A 630 -10.05 -6.22 -11.67
N GLY A 631 -8.73 -5.99 -11.70
CA GLY A 631 -8.10 -4.85 -11.02
C GLY A 631 -8.29 -4.90 -9.49
N HIS A 632 -8.29 -6.10 -8.92
CA HIS A 632 -8.50 -6.32 -7.48
C HIS A 632 -7.21 -6.10 -6.69
N ILE A 633 -7.33 -5.80 -5.39
CA ILE A 633 -6.19 -5.79 -4.46
C ILE A 633 -6.46 -6.81 -3.35
N VAL A 634 -5.59 -7.80 -3.21
CA VAL A 634 -5.60 -8.74 -2.09
C VAL A 634 -4.32 -8.52 -1.30
N ARG A 635 -4.41 -7.93 -0.10
CA ARG A 635 -3.21 -7.53 0.65
C ARG A 635 -3.23 -7.74 2.16
N ASN A 636 -2.05 -7.99 2.73
CA ASN A 636 -1.84 -8.13 4.19
C ASN A 636 -2.71 -9.22 4.84
N ASN A 637 -3.23 -10.20 4.09
CA ASN A 637 -4.09 -11.25 4.62
C ASN A 637 -3.25 -12.46 5.08
N THR A 638 -3.75 -13.17 6.10
CA THR A 638 -3.35 -14.56 6.37
C THR A 638 -4.39 -15.48 5.74
N ILE A 639 -3.93 -16.47 4.97
CA ILE A 639 -4.81 -17.40 4.24
C ILE A 639 -4.32 -18.83 4.51
N SER A 640 -5.17 -19.69 5.10
CA SER A 640 -4.73 -21.03 5.49
C SER A 640 -5.83 -22.10 5.62
N PHE A 641 -5.43 -23.38 5.70
CA PHE A 641 -6.33 -24.52 5.87
C PHE A 641 -7.45 -24.56 4.83
N CYS A 642 -7.08 -24.61 3.54
CA CYS A 642 -8.01 -24.70 2.41
C CYS A 642 -7.58 -25.84 1.47
N GLU A 643 -8.48 -26.79 1.15
CA GLU A 643 -8.09 -28.05 0.48
C GLU A 643 -8.11 -28.02 -1.07
N GLN A 644 -8.39 -26.87 -1.68
CA GLN A 644 -8.08 -26.62 -3.09
C GLN A 644 -6.99 -25.53 -3.20
N ALA A 645 -7.33 -24.30 -2.83
CA ALA A 645 -6.47 -23.15 -3.08
C ALA A 645 -6.61 -22.05 -2.02
N GLY A 646 -5.53 -21.31 -1.78
CA GLY A 646 -5.56 -20.11 -0.94
C GLY A 646 -6.25 -18.96 -1.66
N ILE A 647 -5.79 -18.65 -2.87
CA ILE A 647 -6.42 -17.73 -3.82
C ILE A 647 -6.58 -18.46 -5.16
N VAL A 648 -7.77 -18.45 -5.77
CA VAL A 648 -7.97 -18.95 -7.15
C VAL A 648 -8.77 -17.96 -8.00
N GLY A 649 -8.46 -17.89 -9.30
CA GLY A 649 -9.16 -17.00 -10.22
C GLY A 649 -8.87 -17.30 -11.70
N SER A 650 -9.89 -17.74 -12.41
CA SER A 650 -9.93 -17.82 -13.88
C SER A 650 -10.56 -16.55 -14.42
N LEU A 651 -9.80 -15.84 -15.26
CA LEU A 651 -10.13 -14.62 -16.00
C LEU A 651 -10.39 -13.37 -15.12
N GLY A 652 -11.23 -13.48 -14.09
CA GLY A 652 -11.55 -12.39 -13.17
C GLY A 652 -10.37 -11.83 -12.35
N CYS A 653 -9.25 -12.55 -12.34
CA CYS A 653 -8.02 -12.17 -11.64
C CYS A 653 -7.20 -11.11 -12.39
N ALA A 654 -7.46 -10.89 -13.68
CA ALA A 654 -6.71 -9.95 -14.52
C ALA A 654 -6.51 -8.57 -13.88
N TYR A 655 -5.37 -7.94 -14.15
CA TYR A 655 -4.95 -6.61 -13.67
C TYR A 655 -4.82 -6.48 -12.13
N SER A 656 -4.91 -7.57 -11.38
CA SER A 656 -4.96 -7.54 -9.91
C SER A 656 -3.57 -7.49 -9.25
N LEU A 657 -3.52 -6.91 -8.06
CA LEU A 657 -2.36 -6.82 -7.18
C LEU A 657 -2.54 -7.73 -5.96
N ILE A 658 -1.70 -8.75 -5.83
CA ILE A 658 -1.66 -9.66 -4.69
C ILE A 658 -0.39 -9.35 -3.89
N GLU A 659 -0.48 -8.66 -2.75
CA GLU A 659 0.70 -8.19 -2.02
C GLU A 659 0.76 -8.36 -0.50
N ASN A 660 1.95 -8.66 0.02
CA ASN A 660 2.23 -8.78 1.46
C ASN A 660 1.33 -9.82 2.20
N ASN A 661 0.75 -10.80 1.50
CA ASN A 661 -0.06 -11.86 2.12
C ASN A 661 0.82 -12.98 2.67
N THR A 662 0.32 -13.70 3.68
CA THR A 662 0.92 -14.92 4.21
C THR A 662 0.00 -16.09 3.89
N ILE A 663 0.47 -17.08 3.11
CA ILE A 663 -0.36 -18.17 2.59
C ILE A 663 0.27 -19.53 2.90
N HIS A 664 -0.41 -20.36 3.72
CA HIS A 664 0.13 -21.62 4.23
C HIS A 664 -0.94 -22.65 4.54
N ASP A 665 -0.56 -23.92 4.73
CA ASP A 665 -1.48 -25.03 4.98
C ASP A 665 -2.58 -25.20 3.90
N ILE A 666 -2.20 -25.00 2.63
CA ILE A 666 -3.09 -25.19 1.46
C ILE A 666 -2.90 -26.60 0.88
N HIS A 667 -4.01 -27.35 0.81
CA HIS A 667 -4.11 -28.75 0.40
C HIS A 667 -3.22 -29.71 1.21
N MET A 668 -3.49 -29.81 2.52
CA MET A 668 -2.70 -30.61 3.46
C MET A 668 -3.44 -31.83 4.02
N GLN A 669 -4.77 -31.84 4.06
CA GLN A 669 -5.55 -33.07 4.34
C GLN A 669 -5.45 -34.07 3.19
N ARG A 670 -5.45 -33.58 1.94
CA ARG A 670 -5.31 -34.38 0.71
C ARG A 670 -6.36 -35.49 0.52
N LEU A 671 -7.59 -35.27 1.04
CA LEU A 671 -8.74 -36.18 0.92
C LEU A 671 -9.12 -36.52 -0.53
N PHE A 672 -9.08 -35.50 -1.38
CA PHE A 672 -9.28 -35.53 -2.84
C PHE A 672 -8.03 -34.98 -3.54
N SER A 673 -8.07 -34.75 -4.84
CA SER A 673 -6.99 -34.21 -5.68
C SER A 673 -7.58 -33.50 -6.91
N GLY A 674 -6.73 -32.95 -7.77
CA GLY A 674 -7.10 -32.49 -9.10
C GLY A 674 -6.16 -31.41 -9.63
N ALA A 675 -6.39 -30.98 -10.88
CA ALA A 675 -5.50 -30.01 -11.55
C ALA A 675 -5.71 -28.54 -11.11
N GLU A 676 -6.33 -28.27 -9.95
CA GLU A 676 -6.74 -26.90 -9.55
C GLU A 676 -6.16 -26.43 -8.22
N GLN A 677 -5.03 -27.01 -7.80
CA GLN A 677 -4.54 -26.93 -6.41
C GLN A 677 -3.17 -26.25 -6.30
N ALA A 678 -3.15 -25.06 -5.70
CA ALA A 678 -1.95 -24.31 -5.29
C ALA A 678 -2.32 -23.20 -4.28
N ALA A 679 -1.34 -22.65 -3.56
CA ALA A 679 -1.57 -21.50 -2.68
C ALA A 679 -2.12 -20.27 -3.43
N ILE A 680 -1.65 -20.05 -4.66
CA ILE A 680 -2.29 -19.18 -5.66
C ILE A 680 -2.41 -19.96 -6.98
N LYS A 681 -3.61 -20.15 -7.54
CA LYS A 681 -3.79 -20.59 -8.95
C LYS A 681 -4.56 -19.57 -9.78
N PHE A 682 -3.98 -19.09 -10.88
CA PHE A 682 -4.65 -18.17 -11.80
C PHE A 682 -4.62 -18.64 -13.25
N HIS A 683 -5.68 -18.31 -13.98
CA HIS A 683 -5.79 -18.49 -15.44
C HIS A 683 -6.23 -17.17 -16.05
N GLY A 684 -5.65 -16.74 -17.17
CA GLY A 684 -5.88 -15.37 -17.67
C GLY A 684 -5.30 -14.32 -16.74
N ALA A 685 -4.10 -14.57 -16.20
CA ALA A 685 -3.40 -13.69 -15.26
C ALA A 685 -2.78 -12.45 -15.93
N VAL A 686 -3.52 -11.80 -16.84
CA VAL A 686 -3.11 -10.63 -17.63
C VAL A 686 -2.71 -9.49 -16.70
N ASP A 687 -1.52 -8.90 -16.89
CA ASP A 687 -0.99 -7.78 -16.08
C ASP A 687 -0.98 -8.03 -14.54
N VAL A 688 -1.14 -9.27 -14.06
CA VAL A 688 -1.27 -9.57 -12.62
C VAL A 688 0.07 -9.42 -11.91
N ILE A 689 0.07 -8.69 -10.79
CA ILE A 689 1.27 -8.47 -9.97
C ILE A 689 1.14 -9.22 -8.65
N ILE A 690 1.97 -10.26 -8.46
CA ILE A 690 2.09 -11.02 -7.21
C ILE A 690 3.40 -10.59 -6.55
N LYS A 691 3.37 -9.86 -5.43
CA LYS A 691 4.59 -9.31 -4.82
C LYS A 691 4.67 -9.31 -3.30
N ASN A 692 5.87 -9.41 -2.75
CA ASN A 692 6.13 -9.38 -1.30
C ASN A 692 5.38 -10.46 -0.48
N ASN A 693 4.80 -11.49 -1.11
CA ASN A 693 4.04 -12.51 -0.38
C ASN A 693 4.97 -13.54 0.26
N LYS A 694 4.54 -14.11 1.38
CA LYS A 694 5.18 -15.22 2.08
C LYS A 694 4.31 -16.47 1.91
N ILE A 695 4.77 -17.42 1.13
CA ILE A 695 3.99 -18.59 0.72
C ILE A 695 4.77 -19.84 1.18
N PHE A 696 4.21 -20.66 2.07
CA PHE A 696 4.96 -21.79 2.64
C PHE A 696 4.07 -22.94 3.10
N HIS A 697 4.61 -24.16 3.19
CA HIS A 697 3.89 -25.34 3.72
C HIS A 697 2.55 -25.62 3.00
N ASN A 698 2.62 -25.87 1.70
CA ASN A 698 1.49 -26.07 0.79
C ASN A 698 1.80 -27.20 -0.20
N ASN A 699 0.80 -27.73 -0.90
CA ASN A 699 1.06 -28.63 -2.03
C ASN A 699 1.89 -27.94 -3.14
N ARG A 700 1.56 -26.69 -3.49
CA ARG A 700 2.24 -25.82 -4.46
C ARG A 700 2.18 -24.35 -4.00
N GLY A 701 3.15 -23.56 -4.42
CA GLY A 701 3.19 -22.11 -4.22
C GLY A 701 2.27 -21.37 -5.22
N ILE A 702 2.85 -20.86 -6.31
CA ILE A 702 2.14 -20.12 -7.36
C ILE A 702 1.99 -20.98 -8.61
N TRP A 703 0.79 -21.11 -9.15
CA TRP A 703 0.52 -21.74 -10.44
C TRP A 703 -0.19 -20.72 -11.35
N LEU A 704 0.44 -20.36 -12.47
CA LEU A 704 -0.23 -19.65 -13.56
C LEU A 704 -0.45 -20.64 -14.70
N ASP A 705 -1.67 -20.68 -15.22
CA ASP A 705 -2.17 -21.72 -16.11
C ASP A 705 -3.00 -21.07 -17.21
N TRP A 706 -2.40 -20.91 -18.40
CA TRP A 706 -2.88 -20.12 -19.54
C TRP A 706 -2.89 -18.59 -19.36
N MET A 707 -2.48 -17.90 -20.43
CA MET A 707 -2.69 -16.46 -20.67
C MET A 707 -2.16 -15.50 -19.58
N ALA A 708 -1.07 -15.85 -18.89
CA ALA A 708 -0.38 -15.02 -17.91
C ALA A 708 0.47 -13.88 -18.53
N GLN A 709 -0.05 -13.21 -19.56
CA GLN A 709 0.69 -12.19 -20.32
C GLN A 709 0.80 -10.87 -19.55
N GLY A 710 2.03 -10.40 -19.36
CA GLY A 710 2.31 -9.23 -18.51
C GLY A 710 2.35 -9.56 -17.01
N ALA A 711 2.23 -10.84 -16.62
CA ALA A 711 2.26 -11.23 -15.21
C ALA A 711 3.65 -10.98 -14.59
N ARG A 712 3.67 -10.44 -13.37
CA ARG A 712 4.90 -10.14 -12.62
C ARG A 712 4.86 -10.75 -11.22
N ILE A 713 5.85 -11.59 -10.92
CA ILE A 713 6.07 -12.20 -9.60
C ILE A 713 7.33 -11.55 -9.01
N SER A 714 7.19 -10.65 -8.04
CA SER A 714 8.31 -9.82 -7.54
C SER A 714 8.52 -9.90 -6.03
N ALA A 715 9.75 -10.19 -5.59
CA ALA A 715 10.16 -10.20 -4.18
C ALA A 715 9.29 -11.06 -3.24
N ASN A 716 8.78 -12.20 -3.72
CA ASN A 716 8.06 -13.18 -2.90
C ASN A 716 9.03 -14.17 -2.25
N LEU A 717 8.65 -14.72 -1.10
CA LEU A 717 9.37 -15.78 -0.39
C LEU A 717 8.54 -17.07 -0.43
N LEU A 718 9.08 -18.10 -1.07
CA LEU A 718 8.46 -19.41 -1.27
C LEU A 718 9.35 -20.53 -0.71
N TYR A 719 8.79 -21.41 0.12
CA TYR A 719 9.54 -22.51 0.77
C TYR A 719 8.64 -23.62 1.31
N ASP A 720 9.21 -24.80 1.51
CA ASP A 720 8.55 -25.94 2.17
C ASP A 720 7.26 -26.42 1.48
N HIS A 721 7.23 -26.42 0.14
CA HIS A 721 6.13 -27.02 -0.63
C HIS A 721 6.40 -28.50 -0.98
N ASP A 722 5.33 -29.30 -1.10
CA ASP A 722 5.42 -30.70 -1.53
C ASP A 722 5.91 -30.83 -2.99
N ASP A 723 5.32 -30.02 -3.88
CA ASP A 723 5.53 -30.07 -5.32
C ASP A 723 6.37 -28.84 -5.76
N TRP A 724 5.81 -27.69 -6.15
CA TRP A 724 6.61 -26.57 -6.73
C TRP A 724 6.43 -25.22 -6.04
N ASP A 725 7.49 -24.41 -5.96
CA ASP A 725 7.40 -22.96 -5.66
C ASP A 725 6.59 -22.22 -6.74
N THR A 726 6.93 -22.44 -8.01
CA THR A 726 6.24 -21.82 -9.16
C THR A 726 6.01 -22.82 -10.29
N TYR A 727 4.79 -22.86 -10.82
CA TYR A 727 4.43 -23.62 -12.01
C TYR A 727 3.81 -22.68 -13.06
N PHE A 728 4.33 -22.72 -14.28
CA PHE A 728 3.71 -22.09 -15.46
C PHE A 728 3.28 -23.16 -16.45
N GLU A 729 2.00 -23.17 -16.81
CA GLU A 729 1.41 -24.15 -17.72
C GLU A 729 0.74 -23.49 -18.92
N VAL A 730 1.19 -23.91 -20.11
CA VAL A 730 0.80 -23.47 -21.45
C VAL A 730 0.68 -21.95 -21.66
N ASP A 731 1.53 -21.18 -20.97
CA ASP A 731 1.72 -19.75 -21.18
C ASP A 731 2.68 -19.43 -22.34
N HIS A 732 2.51 -18.22 -22.88
CA HIS A 732 3.31 -17.68 -24.00
C HIS A 732 4.14 -16.44 -23.64
N GLY A 733 4.01 -15.94 -22.41
CA GLY A 733 4.70 -14.75 -21.91
C GLY A 733 4.24 -13.42 -22.53
N PRO A 734 4.72 -12.27 -22.03
CA PRO A 734 5.82 -12.13 -21.08
C PRO A 734 5.41 -12.44 -19.63
N ILE A 735 6.13 -13.33 -18.95
CA ILE A 735 6.07 -13.54 -17.49
C ILE A 735 7.39 -13.08 -16.88
N LEU A 736 7.35 -12.20 -15.89
CA LEU A 736 8.55 -11.66 -15.22
C LEU A 736 8.63 -12.11 -13.75
N LEU A 737 9.72 -12.79 -13.39
CA LEU A 737 10.08 -13.12 -12.02
C LEU A 737 11.31 -12.31 -11.59
N ASP A 738 11.15 -11.38 -10.66
CA ASP A 738 12.28 -10.60 -10.14
C ASP A 738 12.43 -10.61 -8.62
N ASN A 739 13.67 -10.65 -8.13
CA ASN A 739 14.01 -10.54 -6.71
C ASN A 739 13.38 -11.61 -5.77
N ASN A 740 12.79 -12.70 -6.26
CA ASN A 740 12.15 -13.71 -5.41
C ASN A 740 13.19 -14.60 -4.69
N ILE A 741 12.75 -15.24 -3.61
CA ILE A 741 13.50 -16.25 -2.84
C ILE A 741 12.68 -17.54 -2.86
N MET A 742 13.21 -18.61 -3.48
CA MET A 742 12.47 -19.84 -3.82
C MET A 742 13.29 -21.05 -3.35
N LEU A 743 12.79 -21.74 -2.32
CA LEU A 743 13.58 -22.64 -1.45
C LEU A 743 12.96 -24.04 -1.25
N SER A 744 11.88 -24.39 -1.95
CA SER A 744 11.37 -25.76 -1.93
C SER A 744 12.28 -26.71 -2.69
N ALA A 745 12.22 -28.02 -2.42
CA ALA A 745 13.09 -29.00 -3.07
C ALA A 745 12.94 -29.02 -4.61
N ASN A 746 11.73 -28.69 -5.09
CA ASN A 746 11.45 -28.40 -6.48
C ASN A 746 10.95 -26.94 -6.56
N SER A 747 11.64 -26.07 -7.30
CA SER A 747 11.28 -24.66 -7.35
C SER A 747 10.49 -24.32 -8.60
N GLN A 748 10.96 -24.69 -9.80
CA GLN A 748 10.35 -24.25 -11.06
C GLN A 748 9.87 -25.42 -11.92
N ARG A 749 8.58 -25.43 -12.24
CA ARG A 749 8.00 -26.21 -13.35
C ARG A 749 7.61 -25.26 -14.48
N ILE A 750 8.19 -25.48 -15.65
CA ILE A 750 8.05 -24.59 -16.82
C ILE A 750 7.53 -25.42 -17.98
N TRP A 751 6.21 -25.44 -18.12
CA TRP A 751 5.48 -25.99 -19.26
C TRP A 751 5.01 -24.82 -20.13
N SER A 752 5.91 -23.88 -20.44
CA SER A 752 5.61 -22.53 -20.96
C SER A 752 6.82 -21.89 -21.62
N GLN A 753 6.60 -20.80 -22.36
CA GLN A 753 7.67 -19.97 -22.95
C GLN A 753 7.47 -18.46 -22.66
N GLY A 754 8.49 -17.64 -22.95
CA GLY A 754 8.44 -16.19 -22.78
C GLY A 754 8.60 -15.73 -21.32
N VAL A 755 9.45 -16.42 -20.55
CA VAL A 755 9.61 -16.22 -19.09
C VAL A 755 10.97 -15.62 -18.78
N ALA A 756 11.02 -14.58 -17.94
CA ALA A 756 12.26 -13.94 -17.51
C ALA A 756 12.48 -14.04 -15.99
N TYR A 757 13.66 -14.50 -15.58
CA TYR A 757 14.12 -14.61 -14.19
C TYR A 757 15.27 -13.63 -13.97
N VAL A 758 15.05 -12.58 -13.17
CA VAL A 758 16.04 -11.53 -12.89
C VAL A 758 16.31 -11.39 -11.39
N HIS A 759 17.57 -11.51 -10.96
CA HIS A 759 17.96 -11.29 -9.55
C HIS A 759 17.22 -12.19 -8.51
N ASN A 760 16.77 -13.40 -8.85
CA ASN A 760 16.16 -14.32 -7.87
C ASN A 760 17.21 -15.15 -7.10
N LEU A 761 16.84 -15.72 -5.94
CA LEU A 761 17.56 -16.82 -5.27
C LEU A 761 16.71 -18.09 -5.41
N ILE A 762 17.31 -19.16 -5.92
CA ILE A 762 16.63 -20.40 -6.28
C ILE A 762 17.45 -21.58 -5.74
N ALA A 763 16.84 -22.42 -4.89
CA ALA A 763 17.52 -23.55 -4.24
C ALA A 763 16.96 -24.94 -4.61
N GLY A 764 15.82 -25.00 -5.33
CA GLY A 764 15.21 -26.24 -5.80
C GLY A 764 15.54 -26.61 -7.25
N LYS A 765 15.04 -27.76 -7.69
CA LYS A 765 15.18 -28.23 -9.08
C LYS A 765 14.32 -27.43 -10.08
N PHE A 766 14.73 -27.48 -11.35
CA PHE A 766 13.95 -27.07 -12.51
C PHE A 766 13.40 -28.28 -13.27
N GLU A 767 12.16 -28.21 -13.73
CA GLU A 767 11.61 -29.05 -14.80
C GLU A 767 11.17 -28.15 -15.96
N VAL A 768 11.67 -28.43 -17.16
CA VAL A 768 11.28 -27.75 -18.40
C VAL A 768 10.63 -28.80 -19.30
N TRP A 769 9.37 -28.63 -19.64
CA TRP A 769 8.64 -29.56 -20.49
C TRP A 769 9.00 -29.33 -21.96
N PRO A 770 9.37 -30.36 -22.74
CA PRO A 770 9.94 -30.16 -24.07
C PRO A 770 8.94 -29.58 -25.08
N TYR A 771 7.66 -29.95 -24.96
CA TYR A 771 6.58 -29.55 -25.87
C TYR A 771 5.19 -29.91 -25.31
N ASP A 772 4.24 -28.98 -25.40
CA ASP A 772 2.80 -29.27 -25.31
C ASP A 772 2.11 -28.87 -26.63
N ASN A 773 1.10 -29.64 -27.05
CA ASN A 773 0.37 -29.46 -28.30
C ASN A 773 -0.99 -28.78 -28.14
N ARG A 774 -1.39 -28.38 -26.93
CA ARG A 774 -2.56 -27.52 -26.70
C ARG A 774 -2.30 -26.16 -27.34
N GLU A 775 -3.17 -25.77 -28.27
CA GLU A 775 -3.17 -24.41 -28.81
C GLU A 775 -3.89 -23.47 -27.85
N THR A 776 -3.15 -22.62 -27.14
CA THR A 776 -3.72 -21.68 -26.15
C THR A 776 -3.76 -20.24 -26.69
N PRO A 777 -4.59 -19.33 -26.12
CA PRO A 777 -4.81 -18.01 -26.71
C PRO A 777 -3.61 -17.07 -26.55
N LEU A 778 -3.29 -16.35 -27.62
CA LEU A 778 -2.43 -15.18 -27.63
C LEU A 778 -3.29 -13.93 -27.40
N LEU A 779 -3.03 -13.17 -26.34
CA LEU A 779 -3.77 -11.94 -26.02
C LEU A 779 -3.03 -10.67 -26.46
N ALA A 780 -3.79 -9.61 -26.72
CA ALA A 780 -3.26 -8.28 -26.99
C ALA A 780 -2.39 -7.74 -25.82
N PRO A 781 -1.38 -6.89 -26.08
CA PRO A 781 -0.52 -6.36 -25.02
C PRO A 781 -1.34 -5.58 -23.99
N HIS A 782 -1.24 -5.94 -22.71
CA HIS A 782 -2.00 -5.34 -21.60
C HIS A 782 -3.54 -5.42 -21.74
N GLY A 783 -4.03 -6.37 -22.56
CA GLY A 783 -5.44 -6.54 -22.92
C GLY A 783 -5.93 -8.00 -22.82
N THR A 784 -7.25 -8.18 -22.93
CA THR A 784 -7.94 -9.50 -22.88
C THR A 784 -8.39 -10.01 -24.25
N GLU A 785 -8.12 -9.23 -25.30
CA GLU A 785 -8.53 -9.51 -26.67
C GLU A 785 -7.67 -10.63 -27.28
N ILE A 786 -8.30 -11.69 -27.80
CA ILE A 786 -7.59 -12.78 -28.47
C ILE A 786 -7.09 -12.31 -29.85
N THR A 787 -5.79 -12.37 -30.05
CA THR A 787 -5.06 -12.02 -31.28
C THR A 787 -4.62 -13.25 -32.09
N GLY A 788 -4.68 -14.44 -31.50
CA GLY A 788 -4.36 -15.71 -32.16
C GLY A 788 -4.34 -16.88 -31.18
N PHE A 789 -3.84 -18.03 -31.62
CA PHE A 789 -3.62 -19.23 -30.81
C PHE A 789 -2.24 -19.82 -31.11
N LYS A 790 -1.61 -20.53 -30.17
CA LYS A 790 -0.32 -21.20 -30.41
C LYS A 790 -0.09 -22.44 -29.55
N ASP A 791 0.64 -23.41 -30.11
CA ASP A 791 1.26 -24.52 -29.38
C ASP A 791 2.36 -24.05 -28.41
N ASN A 792 2.86 -24.96 -27.57
CA ASN A 792 3.75 -24.62 -26.46
C ASN A 792 5.14 -25.30 -26.57
N PRO A 793 6.05 -24.79 -27.42
CA PRO A 793 7.42 -25.27 -27.52
C PRO A 793 8.34 -24.70 -26.43
N SER A 794 9.03 -25.60 -25.72
CA SER A 794 10.04 -25.26 -24.70
C SER A 794 10.98 -24.12 -25.11
N GLY A 795 11.30 -23.24 -24.15
CA GLY A 795 12.37 -22.25 -24.28
C GLY A 795 11.87 -20.81 -24.28
N ASP A 796 12.62 -19.91 -24.91
CA ASP A 796 12.46 -18.45 -24.73
C ASP A 796 12.42 -18.06 -23.25
N VAL A 797 13.25 -18.75 -22.44
CA VAL A 797 13.45 -18.44 -21.03
C VAL A 797 14.73 -17.63 -20.87
N GLN A 798 14.68 -16.57 -20.07
CA GLN A 798 15.77 -15.62 -19.90
C GLN A 798 16.20 -15.57 -18.43
N LEU A 799 17.43 -15.99 -18.10
CA LEU A 799 17.91 -16.04 -16.71
C LEU A 799 19.12 -15.13 -16.50
N TYR A 800 18.89 -13.98 -15.86
CA TYR A 800 19.89 -12.93 -15.64
C TYR A 800 20.15 -12.65 -14.16
N HIS A 801 21.43 -12.66 -13.78
CA HIS A 801 21.89 -12.25 -12.45
C HIS A 801 21.22 -13.00 -11.27
N ASN A 802 20.77 -14.24 -11.42
CA ASN A 802 20.18 -15.03 -10.34
C ASN A 802 21.27 -15.70 -9.47
N ILE A 803 20.90 -16.17 -8.28
CA ILE A 803 21.68 -17.14 -7.50
C ILE A 803 20.97 -18.49 -7.57
N PHE A 804 21.71 -19.51 -7.96
CA PHE A 804 21.31 -20.91 -7.96
C PHE A 804 22.08 -21.63 -6.84
N SER A 805 21.39 -22.46 -6.06
CA SER A 805 21.96 -23.17 -4.91
C SER A 805 21.50 -24.63 -4.89
N GLY A 806 22.38 -25.55 -4.50
CA GLY A 806 22.05 -26.96 -4.26
C GLY A 806 22.25 -27.85 -5.48
N GLU A 807 22.68 -29.09 -5.26
CA GLU A 807 23.06 -30.05 -6.33
C GLU A 807 21.93 -30.40 -7.31
N ASN A 808 20.67 -30.29 -6.84
CA ASN A 808 19.46 -30.49 -7.64
C ASN A 808 19.10 -29.28 -8.52
N CYS A 809 19.67 -28.09 -8.27
CA CYS A 809 19.48 -26.90 -9.07
C CYS A 809 20.34 -26.97 -10.34
N ILE A 810 19.84 -27.69 -11.35
CA ILE A 810 20.51 -27.95 -12.62
C ILE A 810 19.88 -27.09 -13.71
N THR A 811 20.70 -26.28 -14.40
CA THR A 811 20.21 -25.32 -15.41
C THR A 811 20.49 -25.71 -16.87
N GLU A 812 21.21 -26.82 -17.11
CA GLU A 812 21.61 -27.25 -18.47
C GLU A 812 20.42 -27.53 -19.40
N SER A 813 19.23 -27.84 -18.86
CA SER A 813 17.99 -28.01 -19.63
C SER A 813 17.65 -26.81 -20.52
N PHE A 814 17.97 -25.59 -20.08
CA PHE A 814 17.78 -24.37 -20.88
C PHE A 814 18.68 -24.30 -22.12
N GLY A 815 19.76 -25.09 -22.18
CA GLY A 815 20.63 -25.21 -23.35
C GLY A 815 20.05 -26.07 -24.48
N ALA A 816 19.00 -26.86 -24.22
CA ALA A 816 18.46 -27.86 -25.14
C ALA A 816 16.96 -27.65 -25.49
N THR A 817 16.45 -26.43 -25.33
CA THR A 817 15.04 -26.07 -25.60
C THR A 817 14.76 -25.79 -27.09
N LYS A 818 13.52 -26.00 -27.54
CA LYS A 818 13.09 -25.75 -28.94
C LYS A 818 13.27 -24.29 -29.37
N LEU A 819 12.87 -23.35 -28.52
CA LEU A 819 13.11 -21.92 -28.64
C LEU A 819 14.39 -21.54 -27.90
N ARG A 820 15.12 -20.54 -28.40
CA ARG A 820 16.42 -20.14 -27.84
C ARG A 820 16.27 -19.43 -26.49
N SER A 821 16.64 -20.12 -25.41
CA SER A 821 16.80 -19.52 -24.08
C SER A 821 18.07 -18.65 -24.00
N LYS A 822 18.14 -17.75 -23.01
CA LYS A 822 19.26 -16.84 -22.76
C LYS A 822 19.68 -16.92 -21.29
N MET A 823 20.98 -16.93 -21.01
CA MET A 823 21.51 -16.85 -19.64
C MET A 823 22.75 -15.96 -19.60
N ASN A 824 22.90 -15.13 -18.56
CA ASN A 824 24.13 -14.36 -18.34
C ASN A 824 24.31 -13.93 -16.87
N GLY A 825 25.52 -14.11 -16.35
CA GLY A 825 25.99 -13.47 -15.11
C GLY A 825 25.32 -13.99 -13.84
N ASN A 826 24.80 -15.22 -13.86
CA ASN A 826 24.25 -15.87 -12.67
C ASN A 826 25.38 -16.45 -11.79
N LEU A 827 25.06 -16.72 -10.53
CA LEU A 827 25.96 -17.30 -9.53
C LEU A 827 25.46 -18.70 -9.13
N TYR A 828 26.36 -19.66 -9.03
CA TYR A 828 26.04 -21.07 -8.74
C TYR A 828 26.82 -21.51 -7.50
N LEU A 829 26.09 -21.92 -6.46
CA LEU A 829 26.58 -22.23 -5.11
C LEU A 829 26.07 -23.60 -4.65
N ASN A 830 26.63 -24.14 -3.56
CA ASN A 830 26.21 -25.41 -2.93
C ASN A 830 26.08 -26.58 -3.95
N GLY A 831 26.93 -26.64 -4.98
CA GLY A 831 26.90 -27.69 -6.00
C GLY A 831 25.91 -27.51 -7.17
N ALA A 832 25.22 -26.37 -7.26
CA ALA A 832 24.32 -26.06 -8.38
C ALA A 832 25.04 -26.10 -9.74
N LYS A 833 24.39 -26.68 -10.76
CA LYS A 833 25.02 -27.00 -12.05
C LYS A 833 24.71 -25.94 -13.09
N LYS A 834 25.76 -25.20 -13.48
CA LYS A 834 25.73 -24.14 -14.50
C LYS A 834 25.53 -24.69 -15.90
N ALA A 835 24.55 -24.12 -16.62
CA ALA A 835 24.31 -24.40 -18.03
C ALA A 835 25.48 -23.98 -18.92
N SER A 836 25.79 -24.78 -19.94
CA SER A 836 26.79 -24.49 -20.97
C SER A 836 26.53 -23.17 -21.72
N ILE A 837 25.29 -22.68 -21.75
CA ILE A 837 24.90 -21.40 -22.36
C ILE A 837 25.22 -20.16 -21.50
N ASP A 838 25.38 -20.29 -20.17
CA ASP A 838 25.72 -19.16 -19.29
C ASP A 838 27.24 -18.88 -19.28
N LYS A 839 27.69 -18.24 -20.36
CA LYS A 839 29.13 -18.01 -20.62
C LYS A 839 29.82 -17.19 -19.53
N ASN A 840 29.12 -16.24 -18.91
CA ASN A 840 29.65 -15.43 -17.82
C ASN A 840 29.12 -15.85 -16.43
N GLY A 841 28.47 -17.00 -16.29
CA GLY A 841 28.04 -17.48 -14.97
C GLY A 841 29.22 -17.92 -14.09
N LEU A 842 29.22 -17.53 -12.82
CA LEU A 842 30.27 -17.86 -11.84
C LEU A 842 29.83 -19.03 -10.96
N SER A 843 30.66 -20.06 -10.85
CA SER A 843 30.45 -21.17 -9.90
C SER A 843 31.45 -21.07 -8.76
N LEU A 844 30.99 -21.15 -7.51
CA LEU A 844 31.82 -21.19 -6.30
C LEU A 844 31.43 -22.41 -5.45
N HIS A 845 32.37 -22.92 -4.66
CA HIS A 845 32.16 -24.07 -3.78
C HIS A 845 31.67 -23.69 -2.37
N ASP A 846 31.72 -22.40 -2.03
CA ASP A 846 31.36 -21.87 -0.72
C ASP A 846 29.85 -22.04 -0.42
N PRO A 847 29.47 -22.65 0.72
CA PRO A 847 28.08 -22.94 1.02
C PRO A 847 27.33 -21.72 1.59
N VAL A 848 26.18 -21.38 0.99
CA VAL A 848 25.15 -20.55 1.63
C VAL A 848 24.36 -21.43 2.59
N ASP A 849 24.29 -21.01 3.85
CA ASP A 849 23.52 -21.68 4.90
C ASP A 849 22.09 -21.14 4.90
N ILE A 850 21.11 -22.02 4.64
CA ILE A 850 19.69 -21.70 4.50
C ILE A 850 18.92 -22.57 5.49
N ARG A 851 18.26 -21.97 6.47
CA ARG A 851 17.56 -22.67 7.56
C ARG A 851 16.09 -22.26 7.63
N LEU A 852 15.22 -23.24 7.43
CA LEU A 852 13.77 -23.08 7.53
C LEU A 852 13.32 -23.45 8.95
N ASN A 853 12.92 -22.45 9.74
CA ASN A 853 12.37 -22.67 11.08
C ASN A 853 10.84 -22.73 11.00
N ARG A 854 10.29 -23.95 10.93
CA ARG A 854 8.83 -24.18 10.81
C ARG A 854 8.04 -23.57 11.98
N ASP A 855 8.47 -23.78 13.22
CA ASP A 855 7.74 -23.37 14.43
C ASP A 855 7.49 -21.86 14.53
N SER A 856 8.46 -21.04 14.09
CA SER A 856 8.34 -19.58 14.03
C SER A 856 7.99 -19.05 12.63
N SER A 857 7.93 -19.92 11.63
CA SER A 857 7.86 -19.59 10.20
C SER A 857 8.97 -18.65 9.70
N LEU A 858 10.17 -18.70 10.29
CA LEU A 858 11.29 -17.84 9.93
C LEU A 858 12.26 -18.54 8.98
N VAL A 859 12.94 -17.75 8.12
CA VAL A 859 13.88 -18.23 7.11
C VAL A 859 15.20 -17.50 7.31
N ASP A 860 16.16 -18.15 7.98
CA ASP A 860 17.49 -17.61 8.23
C ASP A 860 18.41 -17.96 7.04
N ILE A 861 18.98 -16.96 6.37
CA ILE A 861 19.89 -17.12 5.21
C ILE A 861 21.22 -16.44 5.52
N SER A 862 22.31 -17.20 5.46
CA SER A 862 23.66 -16.74 5.80
C SER A 862 24.63 -17.01 4.67
N PHE A 863 25.11 -15.95 4.03
CA PHE A 863 26.17 -16.00 3.04
C PHE A 863 27.56 -15.96 3.70
N PRO A 864 28.53 -16.78 3.24
CA PRO A 864 29.93 -16.62 3.57
C PRO A 864 30.55 -15.45 2.78
N SER A 865 31.85 -15.21 2.96
CA SER A 865 32.61 -14.18 2.22
C SER A 865 32.89 -14.62 0.77
N LEU A 866 31.93 -14.44 -0.12
CA LEU A 866 32.03 -14.86 -1.53
C LEU A 866 32.93 -13.94 -2.38
N ALA A 867 33.88 -14.53 -3.10
CA ALA A 867 34.79 -13.83 -4.01
C ALA A 867 34.12 -13.52 -5.38
N ILE A 868 33.15 -12.60 -5.40
CA ILE A 868 32.38 -12.27 -6.60
C ILE A 868 33.21 -11.44 -7.60
N THR A 869 33.76 -12.12 -8.59
CA THR A 869 34.51 -11.54 -9.72
C THR A 869 33.61 -10.97 -10.83
N LEU A 870 32.29 -11.19 -10.75
CA LEU A 870 31.32 -10.74 -11.75
C LEU A 870 31.23 -9.22 -11.82
N LYS A 871 31.34 -8.69 -13.03
CA LYS A 871 31.10 -7.28 -13.37
C LYS A 871 29.73 -7.15 -14.05
N LEU A 872 28.68 -7.00 -13.26
CA LEU A 872 27.31 -6.89 -13.74
C LEU A 872 26.92 -5.41 -13.89
N GLN A 873 26.14 -5.12 -14.93
CA GLN A 873 25.50 -3.81 -15.12
C GLN A 873 24.14 -3.77 -14.42
N LEU A 874 23.61 -2.56 -14.18
CA LEU A 874 22.22 -2.43 -13.76
C LEU A 874 21.29 -2.68 -14.96
N LEU A 875 20.17 -3.39 -14.75
CA LEU A 875 19.23 -3.75 -15.81
C LEU A 875 17.87 -3.06 -15.62
N ASN A 876 17.17 -2.88 -16.74
CA ASN A 876 15.72 -2.71 -16.79
C ASN A 876 15.14 -3.81 -17.70
N SER A 877 13.81 -3.85 -17.86
CA SER A 877 13.16 -4.89 -18.65
C SER A 877 13.31 -4.74 -20.18
N ASP A 878 13.68 -3.57 -20.71
CA ASP A 878 13.99 -3.40 -22.15
C ASP A 878 15.14 -4.31 -22.60
N PHE A 879 16.11 -4.54 -21.72
CA PHE A 879 17.25 -5.43 -21.98
C PHE A 879 16.83 -6.88 -22.27
N LEU A 880 15.68 -7.33 -21.77
CA LEU A 880 15.12 -8.66 -22.06
C LEU A 880 14.59 -8.74 -23.50
N GLY A 881 14.32 -7.58 -24.12
CA GLY A 881 13.69 -7.46 -25.43
C GLY A 881 12.26 -7.96 -25.41
N LYS A 882 11.92 -8.75 -26.43
CA LYS A 882 10.58 -9.30 -26.62
C LYS A 882 10.57 -10.83 -26.58
N THR A 883 9.42 -11.38 -26.24
CA THR A 883 9.09 -12.81 -26.38
C THR A 883 9.10 -13.26 -27.84
N ALA A 884 9.45 -14.53 -28.06
CA ALA A 884 9.57 -15.13 -29.39
C ALA A 884 8.23 -15.44 -30.06
N ILE A 885 7.15 -15.64 -29.29
CA ILE A 885 5.81 -16.02 -29.79
C ILE A 885 4.81 -14.86 -29.71
N THR A 886 4.63 -14.21 -28.55
CA THR A 886 3.71 -13.07 -28.42
C THR A 886 4.28 -11.76 -28.97
N ASN A 887 5.58 -11.68 -29.29
CA ASN A 887 6.26 -10.46 -29.77
C ASN A 887 6.03 -9.24 -28.85
N GLN A 888 5.93 -9.50 -27.54
CA GLN A 888 5.59 -8.53 -26.51
C GLN A 888 6.81 -8.26 -25.61
N SER A 889 6.95 -6.99 -25.21
CA SER A 889 8.02 -6.56 -24.30
C SER A 889 7.66 -6.91 -22.87
N PHE A 890 8.66 -7.19 -22.03
CA PHE A 890 8.48 -7.23 -20.59
C PHE A 890 8.31 -5.78 -20.09
N SER A 891 7.09 -5.38 -19.73
CA SER A 891 6.74 -3.99 -19.34
C SER A 891 5.74 -3.97 -18.18
N SER A 892 5.61 -2.82 -17.51
CA SER A 892 4.52 -2.60 -16.53
C SER A 892 3.16 -2.43 -17.23
N PRO A 893 2.01 -2.56 -16.51
CA PRO A 893 0.65 -2.46 -17.07
C PRO A 893 0.25 -1.13 -17.74
N ASP A 894 1.18 -0.17 -17.81
CA ASP A 894 1.13 1.13 -18.48
C ASP A 894 2.15 1.24 -19.64
N GLY A 895 2.73 0.12 -20.07
CA GLY A 895 3.66 0.00 -21.18
C GLY A 895 5.12 0.40 -20.89
N LYS A 896 5.46 0.81 -19.66
CA LYS A 896 6.80 1.34 -19.33
C LYS A 896 7.84 0.25 -19.02
N PRO A 897 9.15 0.54 -19.16
CA PRO A 897 10.21 -0.35 -18.73
C PRO A 897 10.25 -0.48 -17.20
N ILE A 898 10.41 -1.70 -16.71
CA ILE A 898 10.53 -2.02 -15.29
C ILE A 898 12.01 -1.92 -14.88
N PRO A 899 12.40 -1.05 -13.93
CA PRO A 899 13.76 -1.03 -13.41
C PRO A 899 14.00 -2.20 -12.45
N PHE A 900 15.18 -2.80 -12.53
CA PHE A 900 15.66 -3.78 -11.54
C PHE A 900 16.62 -3.09 -10.55
N ASP A 901 16.29 -1.87 -10.12
CA ASP A 901 17.16 -1.01 -9.29
C ASP A 901 17.09 -1.28 -7.79
N VAL A 902 16.22 -2.19 -7.35
CA VAL A 902 16.05 -2.57 -5.93
C VAL A 902 16.26 -4.06 -5.67
N ASP A 903 16.49 -4.40 -4.40
CA ASP A 903 16.51 -5.77 -3.87
C ASP A 903 15.19 -6.20 -3.20
N PHE A 904 15.12 -7.43 -2.67
CA PHE A 904 13.94 -7.98 -1.97
C PHE A 904 13.44 -7.11 -0.81
N PHE A 905 14.33 -6.37 -0.14
CA PHE A 905 13.97 -5.46 0.95
C PHE A 905 13.63 -4.05 0.46
N GLY A 906 13.59 -3.85 -0.86
CA GLY A 906 13.38 -2.55 -1.51
C GLY A 906 14.50 -1.56 -1.25
N LYS A 907 15.76 -2.03 -1.15
CA LYS A 907 16.97 -1.19 -1.07
C LYS A 907 17.57 -1.00 -2.45
N LYS A 908 18.01 0.22 -2.78
CA LYS A 908 18.62 0.53 -4.07
C LYS A 908 19.97 -0.16 -4.26
N ARG A 909 20.19 -0.71 -5.47
CA ARG A 909 21.42 -1.35 -5.92
C ARG A 909 22.43 -0.28 -6.35
N THR A 910 23.46 -0.06 -5.53
CA THR A 910 24.47 0.99 -5.71
C THR A 910 25.89 0.41 -5.68
N GLY A 911 26.76 0.82 -6.61
CA GLY A 911 28.13 0.30 -6.71
C GLY A 911 28.19 -1.01 -7.49
N GLN A 912 28.91 -2.01 -7.00
CA GLN A 912 28.97 -3.33 -7.65
C GLN A 912 27.59 -4.00 -7.59
N ILE A 913 27.03 -4.31 -8.76
CA ILE A 913 25.77 -5.06 -8.87
C ILE A 913 26.06 -6.53 -8.59
N LEU A 914 25.39 -7.08 -7.56
CA LEU A 914 25.51 -8.48 -7.18
C LEU A 914 24.37 -9.34 -7.77
N PRO A 915 24.63 -10.62 -8.09
CA PRO A 915 23.60 -11.61 -8.35
C PRO A 915 22.61 -11.75 -7.18
N GLY A 916 21.39 -12.17 -7.49
CA GLY A 916 20.36 -12.54 -6.54
C GLY A 916 19.63 -11.36 -5.90
N PRO A 917 18.75 -11.65 -4.93
CA PRO A 917 17.70 -10.75 -4.47
C PRO A 917 18.19 -9.80 -3.37
N TYR A 918 19.49 -9.50 -3.34
CA TYR A 918 20.17 -8.75 -2.29
C TYR A 918 21.09 -7.67 -2.85
N THR A 919 21.10 -6.51 -2.20
CA THR A 919 22.11 -5.45 -2.40
C THR A 919 23.49 -5.83 -1.84
N LYS A 920 23.54 -6.63 -0.77
CA LYS A 920 24.76 -7.09 -0.10
C LYS A 920 24.56 -8.48 0.50
N TYR A 921 25.54 -9.37 0.34
CA TYR A 921 25.55 -10.68 0.98
C TYR A 921 25.92 -10.56 2.46
N LYS A 922 25.08 -11.12 3.34
CA LYS A 922 25.21 -11.14 4.80
C LYS A 922 24.18 -12.10 5.41
N HIS A 923 24.31 -12.40 6.71
CA HIS A 923 23.21 -13.00 7.47
C HIS A 923 21.94 -12.14 7.41
N THR A 924 20.81 -12.79 7.12
CA THR A 924 19.51 -12.20 6.81
C THR A 924 18.40 -13.11 7.35
N LYS A 925 17.28 -12.51 7.75
CA LYS A 925 16.13 -13.10 8.44
C LYS A 925 14.88 -12.26 8.14
#